data_AF-A0A7V4NGR7-F1
#
_entry.id   AF-A0A7V4NGR7-F1
#
_cell.length_a   1.000
_cell.length_b   1.000
_cell.length_c   1.000
_cell.angle_alpha   90.00
_cell.angle_beta   90.00
_cell.angle_gamma   90.00
#
_symmetry.space_group_name_H-M   'P 1'
#
loop_
_entity.id
_entity.type
_entity.pdbx_description
1 polymer ?
#
loop_
_entity_poly.entity_id
_entity_poly.type
_entity_poly.pdbx_seq_one_letter_code
_entity_poly.pdbx_strand_id
1 'polypeptide(L)'
;MKKLVNILFFTGLVFCSFLFAKEWYLLEDFEGVNYWSVVSWKTATKKVYIVKENPSEGEHSLKVEFDYSSWSEKAQVMVEQFFDFSSVEKISFDIYNPTKNTFIITLALCTGEKWEWFESQEQKILPGWNKDVIFNIVSPTFKAARTNWRNITKVENLKDIRRIVLTFVGGEGPVYIDNVRVYSDKKIDKISPTIRIAGDKIIFESFENDKTEWDKAKWETQAVAVKLSKDWSSDGQQSLQLIFKDVTSSNKASYAIEGDFDWNKVNRFYVDVYNPTGKTILINLALSTGEGWIWYESPDKVINQKEVKDVEFDLNAKNFKCEATNWNYASYVKNKDKVKRICIQVLAPAGETLSGSIYIDNLRITEGEPLVIKEEIKPPKFPEIIEVSKYKPPVIKSVEQSAKMVGKYDKFEVSININTYFNNPYNPEEIDIIGNFVSPDGTVYKVPGFYYEEFRQEGNSFISTSKKYWVVRFSPNKEGKWEYNIIVKNPAGKAESEKMTFECVSSKNKGFIEISSDKRYFKFSNGQTYFLIGQNVCWVTTSDSWRFPNYLRKLNETGQNWTRLWNCPWGLIIEWGEPRGQGLGRYNQKDSFEFDKIIELAESLGIYIQFCLDYHGAFHKEITWEQNAYNYKNGGPCKEPIEFFKDSTAKEYYKRRLRYIVARWGYSRAIMSWEFFNEVDLISDYDEKLVADWHKEMANYLKEIDFAKHLITTSFARAFAGDKIYSLEEISYAQTHMYTDEMLNGIFNVSLEKMKRYKKPHFFGEIGGAVTDVSVEAKDKKGILLHDALWSSIMSMSAGTAMYWWWDGHIKANNLYYHYAAISKFLKDIDYVKMNFTHVDAQCVSENMYNDLIYAPPLDWEKSLGSELTIDKSGLVKGGLLSRYFQSPMWHKDMYVLPTFYVEYPTDGKFSIYVINSAKIGANMKIYLDDKLKLSHEFPKGRSDHKIQKSFDIDVPKGKHVIKVVNDGEDWFNVGSITFSNAINDCQVIGLKNNEKNFVMLWLKNPRWNVKNYLTGVEIKPVKNAKIEVKDIQNGQYMIDFWDTWNGVVIEKKEVEITNNVLTFTPPDFTYDIACKIYKK
;
A
#
# COMPACT_ATOMS: atom_id res chain seq x y z
N MET A 1 76.20 -43.81 -28.22
CA MET A 1 76.94 -42.53 -28.34
C MET A 1 75.89 -41.43 -28.48
N LYS A 2 75.76 -40.37 -27.69
CA LYS A 2 76.41 -39.87 -26.45
C LYS A 2 75.30 -39.82 -25.36
N LYS A 3 75.41 -40.18 -24.07
CA LYS A 3 76.48 -40.12 -23.05
C LYS A 3 76.88 -38.69 -22.64
N LEU A 4 76.61 -38.35 -21.36
CA LEU A 4 77.23 -37.27 -20.56
C LEU A 4 77.00 -35.82 -21.04
N VAL A 5 77.55 -34.89 -20.23
CA VAL A 5 77.87 -33.47 -20.49
C VAL A 5 76.71 -32.51 -20.23
N ASN A 6 76.76 -31.53 -19.32
CA ASN A 6 77.68 -31.10 -18.24
C ASN A 6 76.89 -30.03 -17.41
N ILE A 7 77.10 -29.69 -16.12
CA ILE A 7 78.23 -29.78 -15.18
C ILE A 7 77.72 -30.24 -13.80
N LEU A 8 78.54 -31.00 -13.07
CA LEU A 8 78.30 -31.50 -11.72
C LEU A 8 78.97 -30.63 -10.64
N PHE A 9 78.34 -30.58 -9.45
CA PHE A 9 78.92 -30.62 -8.08
C PHE A 9 80.02 -29.62 -7.67
N PHE A 10 80.26 -29.29 -6.40
CA PHE A 10 79.57 -29.27 -5.08
C PHE A 10 80.70 -28.99 -4.04
N THR A 11 80.35 -28.76 -2.76
CA THR A 11 81.25 -28.64 -1.58
C THR A 11 82.07 -27.33 -1.49
N GLY A 12 82.10 -26.61 -0.36
CA GLY A 12 81.38 -26.72 0.93
C GLY A 12 81.40 -25.35 1.66
N LEU A 13 80.37 -24.95 2.43
CA LEU A 13 80.23 -25.21 3.88
C LEU A 13 81.53 -24.85 4.65
N VAL A 14 81.64 -23.89 5.57
CA VAL A 14 80.75 -23.29 6.61
C VAL A 14 81.30 -21.85 6.89
N PHE A 15 80.62 -20.80 7.37
CA PHE A 15 79.37 -20.54 8.13
C PHE A 15 78.75 -19.19 7.67
N CYS A 16 77.42 -18.98 7.78
CA CYS A 16 76.82 -17.66 8.05
C CYS A 16 75.38 -17.81 8.56
N SER A 17 74.94 -16.93 9.46
CA SER A 17 73.66 -16.99 10.19
C SER A 17 72.43 -16.92 9.29
N PHE A 18 71.40 -17.70 9.61
CA PHE A 18 70.07 -17.58 9.00
C PHE A 18 69.46 -16.20 9.31
N LEU A 19 69.50 -15.29 8.34
CA LEU A 19 68.61 -14.15 8.29
C LEU A 19 67.22 -14.65 7.87
N PHE A 20 66.36 -14.86 8.86
CA PHE A 20 64.92 -14.96 8.60
C PHE A 20 64.47 -13.68 7.90
N ALA A 21 63.68 -13.83 6.84
CA ALA A 21 63.04 -12.68 6.21
C ALA A 21 62.11 -12.02 7.24
N LYS A 22 62.22 -10.70 7.41
CA LYS A 22 61.31 -9.94 8.27
C LYS A 22 59.90 -10.06 7.73
N GLU A 23 59.00 -10.65 8.51
CA GLU A 23 57.58 -10.61 8.19
C GLU A 23 57.07 -9.17 8.40
N TRP A 24 56.32 -8.71 7.42
CA TRP A 24 55.55 -7.47 7.48
C TRP A 24 54.12 -7.78 7.05
N TYR A 25 53.17 -7.02 7.57
CA TYR A 25 51.75 -7.14 7.27
C TYR A 25 51.22 -5.80 6.78
N LEU A 26 50.40 -5.82 5.73
CA LEU A 26 49.75 -4.64 5.17
C LEU A 26 48.47 -4.38 5.99
N LEU A 27 48.43 -3.25 6.68
CA LEU A 27 47.28 -2.85 7.50
C LEU A 27 46.22 -2.12 6.67
N GLU A 28 46.66 -1.30 5.72
CA GLU A 28 45.81 -0.46 4.86
C GLU A 28 46.56 -0.13 3.56
N ASP A 29 45.88 -0.27 2.44
CA ASP A 29 46.36 0.02 1.07
C ASP A 29 45.52 1.09 0.35
N PHE A 30 44.42 1.55 0.98
CA PHE A 30 43.52 2.57 0.44
C PHE A 30 42.84 2.23 -0.89
N GLU A 31 42.83 0.95 -1.30
CA GLU A 31 42.07 0.48 -2.47
C GLU A 31 40.59 0.20 -2.14
N GLY A 32 40.24 0.22 -0.85
CA GLY A 32 38.92 -0.16 -0.32
C GLY A 32 38.10 0.98 0.31
N VAL A 33 37.43 0.65 1.42
CA VAL A 33 36.60 1.61 2.17
C VAL A 33 37.49 2.47 3.07
N ASN A 34 37.36 3.80 2.98
CA ASN A 34 38.12 4.70 3.83
C ASN A 34 37.65 4.66 5.30
N TYR A 35 38.47 4.11 6.20
CA TYR A 35 38.26 4.18 7.65
C TYR A 35 39.00 5.35 8.34
N TRP A 36 39.78 6.15 7.60
CA TRP A 36 40.51 7.28 8.14
C TRP A 36 39.69 8.58 8.03
N SER A 37 39.64 9.31 9.13
CA SER A 37 38.80 10.50 9.30
C SER A 37 39.60 11.68 9.86
N VAL A 38 39.01 12.87 9.74
CA VAL A 38 39.43 14.04 10.52
C VAL A 38 39.17 13.74 12.00
N VAL A 39 40.10 14.11 12.89
CA VAL A 39 39.89 13.98 14.34
C VAL A 39 38.69 14.82 14.81
N SER A 40 37.99 14.37 15.86
CA SER A 40 36.79 15.05 16.37
C SER A 40 37.07 16.33 17.18
N TRP A 41 38.33 16.58 17.56
CA TRP A 41 38.77 17.78 18.26
C TRP A 41 39.40 18.82 17.30
N LYS A 42 39.68 20.04 17.80
CA LYS A 42 40.23 21.12 16.97
C LYS A 42 41.52 20.69 16.26
N THR A 43 41.50 20.74 14.92
CA THR A 43 42.64 20.46 14.05
C THR A 43 42.66 21.39 12.83
N ALA A 44 43.81 21.52 12.18
CA ALA A 44 43.95 22.20 10.88
C ALA A 44 43.51 21.35 9.68
N THR A 45 43.28 20.05 9.87
CA THR A 45 42.77 19.16 8.82
C THR A 45 41.36 19.56 8.39
N LYS A 46 41.19 19.88 7.11
CA LYS A 46 39.90 20.24 6.51
C LYS A 46 39.15 19.00 6.02
N LYS A 47 39.87 18.05 5.40
CA LYS A 47 39.26 16.90 4.72
C LYS A 47 40.26 15.75 4.57
N VAL A 48 39.72 14.52 4.62
CA VAL A 48 40.46 13.26 4.44
C VAL A 48 39.63 12.37 3.52
N TYR A 49 40.22 11.88 2.44
CA TYR A 49 39.54 11.04 1.44
C TYR A 49 40.53 10.30 0.54
N ILE A 50 40.09 9.17 0.00
CA ILE A 50 40.86 8.37 -0.97
C ILE A 50 40.82 9.05 -2.35
N VAL A 51 41.97 9.07 -3.03
CA VAL A 51 42.17 9.70 -4.35
C VAL A 51 43.11 8.84 -5.22
N LYS A 52 43.30 9.17 -6.51
CA LYS A 52 44.19 8.42 -7.43
C LYS A 52 45.59 9.02 -7.56
N GLU A 53 45.82 10.16 -6.92
CA GLU A 53 47.07 10.90 -6.96
C GLU A 53 48.11 10.33 -5.97
N ASN A 54 49.34 10.16 -6.43
CA ASN A 54 50.50 9.75 -5.64
C ASN A 54 50.35 8.45 -4.79
N PRO A 55 49.81 7.34 -5.33
CA PRO A 55 50.01 6.03 -4.72
C PRO A 55 51.51 5.69 -4.67
N SER A 56 51.94 5.04 -3.59
CA SER A 56 53.25 4.43 -3.43
C SER A 56 53.30 3.08 -4.15
N GLU A 57 52.20 2.33 -4.08
CA GLU A 57 51.83 1.13 -4.84
C GLU A 57 50.30 1.15 -5.07
N GLY A 58 49.74 0.40 -6.03
CA GLY A 58 48.29 0.42 -6.31
C GLY A 58 47.82 1.55 -7.24
N GLU A 59 46.51 1.83 -7.21
CA GLU A 59 45.83 2.93 -7.93
C GLU A 59 45.47 4.11 -7.03
N HIS A 60 45.44 3.96 -5.70
CA HIS A 60 44.88 4.96 -4.78
C HIS A 60 45.80 5.33 -3.61
N SER A 61 45.54 6.49 -2.98
CA SER A 61 46.18 6.92 -1.73
C SER A 61 45.23 7.73 -0.87
N LEU A 62 45.54 7.86 0.43
CA LEU A 62 44.81 8.73 1.34
C LEU A 62 45.33 10.17 1.25
N LYS A 63 44.52 11.08 0.71
CA LYS A 63 44.81 12.51 0.71
C LYS A 63 44.31 13.15 1.99
N VAL A 64 45.22 13.81 2.70
CA VAL A 64 44.94 14.62 3.89
C VAL A 64 45.14 16.09 3.53
N GLU A 65 44.06 16.87 3.51
CA GLU A 65 44.08 18.30 3.21
C GLU A 65 44.03 19.12 4.49
N PHE A 66 45.03 19.97 4.71
CA PHE A 66 45.07 20.92 5.83
C PHE A 66 45.53 22.32 5.41
N ASP A 67 44.98 23.30 6.09
CA ASP A 67 45.29 24.72 5.94
C ASP A 67 45.48 25.31 7.35
N TYR A 68 46.62 25.97 7.56
CA TYR A 68 47.11 26.41 8.86
C TYR A 68 46.96 27.93 9.00
N SER A 69 46.27 28.37 10.05
CA SER A 69 46.22 29.80 10.40
C SER A 69 47.48 30.26 11.16
N SER A 70 48.28 29.33 11.70
CA SER A 70 49.60 29.61 12.29
C SER A 70 50.53 28.38 12.25
N TRP A 71 51.84 28.62 12.42
CA TRP A 71 52.86 27.56 12.57
C TRP A 71 52.72 26.71 13.85
N SER A 72 51.83 27.08 14.79
CA SER A 72 51.60 26.35 16.05
C SER A 72 50.37 25.44 16.02
N GLU A 73 49.58 25.47 14.95
CA GLU A 73 48.46 24.54 14.77
C GLU A 73 48.93 23.15 14.31
N LYS A 74 48.07 22.13 14.52
CA LYS A 74 48.34 20.73 14.22
C LYS A 74 47.28 20.18 13.27
N ALA A 75 47.69 19.64 12.12
CA ALA A 75 46.81 18.84 11.28
C ALA A 75 46.87 17.38 11.76
N GLN A 76 45.72 16.79 12.04
CA GLN A 76 45.61 15.44 12.59
C GLN A 76 44.59 14.63 11.80
N VAL A 77 44.94 13.38 11.52
CA VAL A 77 44.11 12.37 10.85
C VAL A 77 44.15 11.10 11.69
N MET A 78 43.01 10.41 11.82
CA MET A 78 42.91 9.22 12.65
C MET A 78 42.12 8.09 12.02
N VAL A 79 42.46 6.87 12.42
CA VAL A 79 41.56 5.72 12.33
C VAL A 79 41.23 5.25 13.75
N GLU A 80 39.94 5.07 14.02
CA GLU A 80 39.41 4.60 15.31
C GLU A 80 38.89 3.18 15.14
N GLN A 81 39.77 2.21 15.41
CA GLN A 81 39.55 0.78 15.25
C GLN A 81 40.37 0.02 16.30
N PHE A 82 39.92 -1.20 16.62
CA PHE A 82 40.55 -2.04 17.65
C PHE A 82 41.56 -3.02 17.03
N PHE A 83 42.84 -2.79 17.30
CA PHE A 83 43.95 -3.63 16.81
C PHE A 83 44.70 -4.31 17.97
N ASP A 84 45.00 -5.60 17.82
CA ASP A 84 46.01 -6.31 18.64
C ASP A 84 47.38 -6.18 17.96
N PHE A 85 48.19 -5.27 18.49
CA PHE A 85 49.59 -5.03 18.14
C PHE A 85 50.57 -5.73 19.10
N SER A 86 50.16 -6.74 19.89
CA SER A 86 51.05 -7.47 20.81
C SER A 86 52.25 -8.11 20.14
N SER A 87 52.06 -8.54 18.89
CA SER A 87 53.09 -9.13 18.05
C SER A 87 53.76 -8.11 17.12
N VAL A 88 53.41 -6.82 17.20
CA VAL A 88 53.96 -5.74 16.37
C VAL A 88 55.03 -4.98 17.13
N GLU A 89 56.16 -4.74 16.48
CA GLU A 89 57.27 -3.96 17.05
C GLU A 89 57.37 -2.57 16.41
N LYS A 90 57.02 -2.45 15.13
CA LYS A 90 57.14 -1.22 14.33
C LYS A 90 55.92 -1.05 13.42
N ILE A 91 55.55 0.19 13.16
CA ILE A 91 54.60 0.60 12.10
C ILE A 91 55.31 1.57 11.15
N SER A 92 55.07 1.49 9.85
CA SER A 92 55.55 2.41 8.83
C SER A 92 54.42 2.92 7.94
N PHE A 93 54.70 4.03 7.27
CA PHE A 93 53.82 4.71 6.33
C PHE A 93 54.68 5.16 5.14
N ASP A 94 54.17 5.05 3.92
CA ASP A 94 54.73 5.78 2.78
C ASP A 94 54.03 7.13 2.68
N ILE A 95 54.79 8.22 2.66
CA ILE A 95 54.23 9.59 2.68
C ILE A 95 54.83 10.41 1.54
N TYR A 96 53.96 10.90 0.66
CA TYR A 96 54.34 11.87 -0.37
C TYR A 96 53.97 13.29 0.05
N ASN A 97 54.98 14.15 0.12
CA ASN A 97 54.85 15.57 0.38
C ASN A 97 55.05 16.34 -0.94
N PRO A 98 53.97 16.85 -1.59
CA PRO A 98 54.06 17.62 -2.84
C PRO A 98 54.58 19.05 -2.63
N THR A 99 54.76 19.50 -1.40
CA THR A 99 55.04 20.90 -1.07
C THR A 99 56.54 21.18 -1.02
N LYS A 100 56.91 22.47 -0.95
CA LYS A 100 58.30 22.89 -0.70
C LYS A 100 58.68 22.91 0.79
N ASN A 101 57.70 22.72 1.68
CA ASN A 101 57.92 22.76 3.13
C ASN A 101 58.38 21.39 3.63
N THR A 102 59.22 21.36 4.66
CA THR A 102 59.49 20.12 5.42
C THR A 102 58.49 20.05 6.56
N PHE A 103 57.67 19.01 6.60
CA PHE A 103 56.75 18.78 7.71
C PHE A 103 57.43 18.03 8.84
N ILE A 104 56.91 18.22 10.05
CA ILE A 104 57.12 17.34 11.18
C ILE A 104 55.93 16.38 11.27
N ILE A 105 56.20 15.09 11.51
CA ILE A 105 55.19 14.08 11.80
C ILE A 105 55.41 13.45 13.18
N THR A 106 54.32 13.21 13.91
CA THR A 106 54.29 12.28 15.07
C THR A 106 53.17 11.27 14.93
N LEU A 107 53.42 10.06 15.42
CA LEU A 107 52.42 9.02 15.62
C LEU A 107 51.92 9.08 17.07
N ALA A 108 50.61 9.14 17.27
CA ALA A 108 49.99 8.93 18.57
C ALA A 108 49.08 7.68 18.54
N LEU A 109 49.24 6.82 19.54
CA LEU A 109 48.39 5.65 19.78
C LEU A 109 47.59 5.87 21.06
N CYS A 110 46.29 5.59 21.02
CA CYS A 110 45.45 5.54 22.20
C CYS A 110 45.17 4.08 22.55
N THR A 111 45.43 3.66 23.80
CA THR A 111 45.40 2.23 24.17
C THR A 111 44.68 1.94 25.48
N GLY A 112 44.09 0.74 25.55
CA GLY A 112 43.44 0.20 26.74
C GLY A 112 42.13 0.90 27.12
N GLU A 113 41.42 0.31 28.09
CA GLU A 113 40.14 0.80 28.62
C GLU A 113 40.17 2.25 29.12
N LYS A 114 41.33 2.71 29.58
CA LYS A 114 41.55 4.06 30.11
C LYS A 114 41.87 5.10 29.04
N TRP A 115 41.85 4.73 27.75
CA TRP A 115 42.18 5.60 26.62
C TRP A 115 43.54 6.32 26.82
N GLU A 116 44.56 5.57 27.24
CA GLU A 116 45.89 6.14 27.55
C GLU A 116 46.61 6.52 26.24
N TRP A 117 47.07 7.77 26.15
CA TRP A 117 47.74 8.30 24.97
C TRP A 117 49.26 8.15 25.05
N PHE A 118 49.83 7.59 23.98
CA PHE A 118 51.26 7.49 23.74
C PHE A 118 51.61 8.19 22.43
N GLU A 119 52.36 9.30 22.47
CA GLU A 119 52.80 10.05 21.29
C GLU A 119 54.30 9.83 21.05
N SER A 120 54.72 9.72 19.79
CA SER A 120 56.12 9.46 19.41
C SER A 120 57.01 10.70 19.50
N GLN A 121 58.32 10.49 19.31
CA GLN A 121 59.21 11.56 18.86
C GLN A 121 58.83 12.07 17.46
N GLU A 122 59.23 13.30 17.19
CA GLU A 122 59.04 14.02 15.92
C GLU A 122 59.99 13.49 14.84
N GLN A 123 59.46 13.21 13.64
CA GLN A 123 60.25 12.89 12.44
C GLN A 123 60.02 13.94 11.35
N LYS A 124 60.97 14.09 10.42
CA LYS A 124 60.87 15.03 9.29
C LYS A 124 60.36 14.35 8.03
N ILE A 125 59.38 14.95 7.38
CA ILE A 125 58.87 14.59 6.05
C ILE A 125 59.35 15.66 5.06
N LEU A 126 60.37 15.31 4.27
CA LEU A 126 60.97 16.19 3.27
C LEU A 126 60.05 16.32 2.04
N PRO A 127 60.18 17.37 1.21
CA PRO A 127 59.57 17.42 -0.12
C PRO A 127 59.86 16.16 -0.96
N GLY A 128 58.83 15.59 -1.57
CA GLY A 128 58.88 14.34 -2.33
C GLY A 128 58.41 13.11 -1.55
N TRP A 129 58.86 11.93 -2.00
CA TRP A 129 58.55 10.64 -1.37
C TRP A 129 59.41 10.38 -0.13
N ASN A 130 58.75 10.09 0.97
CA ASN A 130 59.34 9.59 2.21
C ASN A 130 58.74 8.19 2.41
N LYS A 131 59.39 7.16 1.83
CA LYS A 131 58.96 5.77 1.99
C LYS A 131 59.48 5.19 3.31
N ASP A 132 58.73 4.27 3.92
CA ASP A 132 59.03 3.63 5.20
C ASP A 132 59.34 4.59 6.36
N VAL A 133 58.42 5.53 6.63
CA VAL A 133 58.47 6.38 7.84
C VAL A 133 58.14 5.54 9.07
N ILE A 134 59.16 4.91 9.66
CA ILE A 134 59.03 3.88 10.71
C ILE A 134 58.95 4.49 12.12
N PHE A 135 57.97 4.06 12.90
CA PHE A 135 57.86 4.27 14.34
C PHE A 135 57.99 2.94 15.08
N ASN A 136 58.96 2.83 15.99
CA ASN A 136 59.18 1.64 16.82
C ASN A 136 58.38 1.74 18.13
N ILE A 137 57.22 1.08 18.18
CA ILE A 137 56.23 1.22 19.26
C ILE A 137 56.64 0.52 20.56
N VAL A 138 57.54 -0.47 20.49
CA VAL A 138 58.08 -1.18 21.66
C VAL A 138 59.32 -0.52 22.27
N SER A 139 59.90 0.48 21.60
CA SER A 139 61.03 1.28 22.07
C SER A 139 60.59 2.32 23.12
N PRO A 140 61.40 2.62 24.16
CA PRO A 140 61.09 3.62 25.17
C PRO A 140 61.27 5.08 24.68
N THR A 141 60.72 5.37 23.50
CA THR A 141 60.84 6.64 22.76
C THR A 141 59.52 7.41 22.63
N PHE A 142 58.46 6.95 23.29
CA PHE A 142 57.15 7.60 23.36
C PHE A 142 56.99 8.39 24.66
N LYS A 143 56.09 9.37 24.64
CA LYS A 143 55.64 10.17 25.79
C LYS A 143 54.18 9.88 26.09
N ALA A 144 53.83 9.91 27.39
CA ALA A 144 52.47 9.74 27.88
C ALA A 144 52.23 10.67 29.08
N ALA A 145 50.97 10.84 29.50
CA ALA A 145 50.62 11.71 30.63
C ALA A 145 51.42 11.37 31.90
N ARG A 146 51.54 10.08 32.23
CA ARG A 146 52.29 9.57 33.39
C ARG A 146 53.81 9.82 33.35
N THR A 147 54.40 10.07 32.17
CA THR A 147 55.83 10.45 32.06
C THR A 147 56.04 11.96 32.14
N ASN A 148 55.01 12.73 32.49
CA ASN A 148 54.95 14.19 32.32
C ASN A 148 55.31 14.59 30.89
N TRP A 149 54.77 13.85 29.91
CA TRP A 149 55.00 14.03 28.47
C TRP A 149 56.47 13.97 28.02
N ARG A 150 57.33 13.24 28.76
CA ARG A 150 58.73 12.96 28.38
C ARG A 150 58.83 11.67 27.56
N ASN A 151 59.64 11.68 26.50
CA ASN A 151 59.87 10.55 25.59
C ASN A 151 60.77 9.47 26.21
N ILE A 152 60.24 8.76 27.22
CA ILE A 152 60.97 7.77 28.04
C ILE A 152 60.14 6.50 28.32
N THR A 153 58.99 6.32 27.67
CA THR A 153 58.15 5.12 27.79
C THR A 153 57.92 4.49 26.43
N LYS A 154 57.48 3.23 26.43
CA LYS A 154 57.05 2.50 25.23
C LYS A 154 55.52 2.49 25.19
N VAL A 155 54.94 2.14 24.05
CA VAL A 155 53.50 1.93 23.98
C VAL A 155 53.14 0.66 24.77
N GLU A 156 52.15 0.76 25.64
CA GLU A 156 51.62 -0.34 26.44
C GLU A 156 50.18 -0.66 26.07
N ASN A 157 49.62 -1.73 26.65
CA ASN A 157 48.31 -2.28 26.29
C ASN A 157 48.18 -2.56 24.78
N LEU A 158 49.24 -3.08 24.16
CA LEU A 158 49.31 -3.36 22.72
C LEU A 158 48.20 -4.30 22.21
N LYS A 159 47.52 -5.04 23.09
CA LYS A 159 46.31 -5.84 22.77
C LYS A 159 45.08 -5.04 22.38
N ASP A 160 45.04 -3.76 22.74
CA ASP A 160 43.87 -2.88 22.65
C ASP A 160 44.33 -1.49 22.21
N ILE A 161 44.86 -1.41 20.98
CA ILE A 161 45.05 -0.12 20.28
C ILE A 161 43.68 0.33 19.78
N ARG A 162 43.23 1.52 20.17
CA ARG A 162 41.88 2.06 19.90
C ARG A 162 41.86 3.15 18.84
N ARG A 163 42.92 3.97 18.81
CA ARG A 163 43.14 5.01 17.80
C ARG A 163 44.58 4.98 17.33
N ILE A 164 44.75 5.11 16.02
CA ILE A 164 46.02 5.46 15.38
C ILE A 164 45.84 6.87 14.84
N VAL A 165 46.65 7.83 15.31
CA VAL A 165 46.58 9.24 14.92
C VAL A 165 47.93 9.67 14.34
N LEU A 166 47.92 10.20 13.13
CA LEU A 166 49.07 10.92 12.58
C LEU A 166 48.87 12.41 12.74
N THR A 167 49.90 13.09 13.22
CA THR A 167 49.92 14.54 13.43
C THR A 167 51.00 15.17 12.58
N PHE A 168 50.62 16.14 11.76
CA PHE A 168 51.51 16.96 10.94
C PHE A 168 51.61 18.37 11.51
N VAL A 169 52.78 19.02 11.32
CA VAL A 169 53.08 20.42 11.65
C VAL A 169 54.09 20.96 10.62
N GLY A 170 54.07 22.27 10.31
CA GLY A 170 55.20 22.93 9.62
C GLY A 170 54.90 23.63 8.27
N GLY A 171 53.65 23.81 7.89
CA GLY A 171 53.26 24.64 6.73
C GLY A 171 52.04 24.12 5.98
N GLU A 172 51.42 24.95 5.14
CA GLU A 172 50.23 24.58 4.36
C GLU A 172 50.52 23.53 3.27
N GLY A 173 49.51 22.69 2.98
CA GLY A 173 49.42 21.86 1.78
C GLY A 173 48.96 20.42 2.07
N PRO A 174 48.50 19.68 1.05
CA PRO A 174 48.11 18.29 1.26
C PRO A 174 49.32 17.39 1.47
N VAL A 175 49.13 16.30 2.20
CA VAL A 175 50.01 15.12 2.16
C VAL A 175 49.22 13.91 1.68
N TYR A 176 49.91 12.99 1.00
CA TYR A 176 49.35 11.72 0.56
C TYR A 176 50.01 10.61 1.37
N ILE A 177 49.20 9.73 1.96
CA ILE A 177 49.64 8.61 2.77
C ILE A 177 49.21 7.33 2.06
N ASP A 178 50.12 6.38 1.97
CA ASP A 178 49.85 5.08 1.36
C ASP A 178 50.60 3.97 2.11
N ASN A 179 50.17 2.72 1.91
CA ASN A 179 50.78 1.49 2.39
C ASN A 179 51.18 1.54 3.87
N VAL A 180 50.17 1.45 4.75
CA VAL A 180 50.40 1.35 6.19
C VAL A 180 50.86 -0.06 6.52
N ARG A 181 52.14 -0.23 6.88
CA ARG A 181 52.76 -1.55 7.10
C ARG A 181 53.19 -1.72 8.56
N VAL A 182 53.10 -2.93 9.07
CA VAL A 182 53.51 -3.28 10.44
C VAL A 182 54.48 -4.46 10.43
N TYR A 183 55.51 -4.39 11.28
CA TYR A 183 56.68 -5.27 11.24
C TYR A 183 56.97 -5.85 12.61
N SER A 184 57.55 -7.05 12.59
CA SER A 184 58.03 -7.73 13.79
C SER A 184 59.16 -8.70 13.42
N ASP A 185 60.12 -8.87 14.32
CA ASP A 185 61.08 -9.97 14.20
C ASP A 185 60.48 -11.33 14.68
N LYS A 186 59.19 -11.33 15.06
CA LYS A 186 58.36 -12.52 15.33
C LYS A 186 57.25 -12.66 14.28
N LYS A 187 56.69 -13.87 14.14
CA LYS A 187 55.54 -14.10 13.26
C LYS A 187 54.36 -13.20 13.63
N ILE A 188 53.78 -12.53 12.64
CA ILE A 188 52.61 -11.67 12.84
C ILE A 188 51.34 -12.53 12.78
N ASP A 189 50.88 -13.01 13.94
CA ASP A 189 49.62 -13.74 14.04
C ASP A 189 48.42 -12.78 14.01
N LYS A 190 47.74 -12.72 12.86
CA LYS A 190 46.37 -12.21 12.65
C LYS A 190 46.09 -10.83 13.26
N ILE A 191 46.69 -9.77 12.70
CA ILE A 191 46.29 -8.38 12.96
C ILE A 191 44.90 -8.16 12.37
N SER A 192 43.90 -8.39 13.20
CA SER A 192 42.51 -8.12 12.86
C SER A 192 42.25 -6.63 13.13
N PRO A 193 41.66 -5.86 12.21
CA PRO A 193 40.68 -4.86 12.60
C PRO A 193 39.55 -5.63 13.29
N THR A 194 39.63 -5.76 14.61
CA THR A 194 38.80 -6.73 15.32
C THR A 194 37.43 -6.12 15.52
N ILE A 195 36.45 -6.69 14.83
CA ILE A 195 35.05 -6.73 15.31
C ILE A 195 35.11 -7.06 16.80
N ARG A 196 34.71 -6.12 17.66
CA ARG A 196 34.69 -6.34 19.11
C ARG A 196 33.91 -7.62 19.42
N ILE A 197 34.37 -8.34 20.44
CA ILE A 197 33.61 -9.48 20.96
C ILE A 197 32.22 -8.95 21.35
N ALA A 198 31.17 -9.48 20.72
CA ALA A 198 29.81 -9.04 20.98
C ALA A 198 29.47 -9.31 22.46
N GLY A 199 29.35 -8.25 23.26
CA GLY A 199 29.07 -8.36 24.70
C GLY A 199 29.68 -7.31 25.61
N ASP A 200 30.71 -6.58 25.19
CA ASP A 200 31.33 -5.54 26.03
C ASP A 200 30.46 -4.29 26.14
N LYS A 201 30.23 -3.82 27.38
CA LYS A 201 29.43 -2.61 27.67
C LYS A 201 30.27 -1.35 27.46
N ILE A 202 29.87 -0.55 26.47
CA ILE A 202 30.42 0.76 26.13
C ILE A 202 29.56 1.83 26.80
N ILE A 203 30.16 2.82 27.46
CA ILE A 203 29.43 3.97 28.01
C ILE A 203 28.88 4.80 26.83
N PHE A 204 27.56 4.95 26.80
CA PHE A 204 26.82 5.84 25.90
C PHE A 204 26.70 7.25 26.51
N GLU A 205 26.42 7.33 27.81
CA GLU A 205 26.32 8.59 28.56
C GLU A 205 26.57 8.30 30.05
N SER A 206 27.50 9.02 30.66
CA SER A 206 27.83 8.92 32.09
C SER A 206 27.41 10.15 32.89
N PHE A 207 26.80 11.15 32.25
CA PHE A 207 26.33 12.41 32.86
C PHE A 207 27.39 13.28 33.54
N GLU A 208 28.67 12.92 33.52
CA GLU A 208 29.78 13.63 34.19
C GLU A 208 30.12 15.02 33.59
N ASN A 209 29.51 15.40 32.47
CA ASN A 209 29.64 16.75 31.91
C ASN A 209 28.76 17.75 32.67
N ASP A 210 29.21 18.99 32.85
CA ASP A 210 28.43 20.09 33.47
C ASP A 210 27.13 20.47 32.69
N LYS A 211 26.87 19.83 31.55
CA LYS A 211 25.70 20.01 30.70
C LYS A 211 25.26 18.66 30.14
N THR A 212 23.96 18.51 29.92
CA THR A 212 23.36 17.35 29.25
C THR A 212 22.35 17.82 28.20
N GLU A 213 22.19 17.04 27.14
CA GLU A 213 21.16 17.25 26.11
C GLU A 213 19.87 16.46 26.40
N TRP A 214 19.88 15.63 27.45
CA TRP A 214 18.70 14.94 27.94
C TRP A 214 17.75 15.91 28.66
N ASP A 215 16.50 15.92 28.24
CA ASP A 215 15.42 16.71 28.82
C ASP A 215 14.20 15.81 29.07
N LYS A 216 13.12 16.37 29.62
CA LYS A 216 11.81 15.73 29.62
C LYS A 216 11.25 15.66 28.19
N ALA A 217 10.44 14.65 27.92
CA ALA A 217 9.69 14.56 26.67
C ALA A 217 8.92 15.87 26.35
N LYS A 218 8.95 16.30 25.08
CA LYS A 218 8.33 17.55 24.59
C LYS A 218 6.84 17.41 24.22
N TRP A 219 6.35 16.17 24.14
CA TRP A 219 4.93 15.82 23.98
C TRP A 219 4.29 15.52 25.34
N GLU A 220 3.08 14.97 25.37
CA GLU A 220 2.37 14.63 26.60
C GLU A 220 3.22 13.71 27.50
N THR A 221 3.58 14.22 28.68
CA THR A 221 4.39 13.52 29.68
C THR A 221 4.06 14.03 31.07
N GLN A 222 4.12 13.14 32.06
CA GLN A 222 4.01 13.47 33.48
C GLN A 222 5.34 13.93 34.11
N ALA A 223 6.38 14.08 33.28
CA ALA A 223 7.67 14.65 33.66
C ALA A 223 7.56 16.17 33.86
N VAL A 224 7.87 16.61 35.08
CA VAL A 224 7.92 18.02 35.48
C VAL A 224 9.25 18.65 35.07
N ALA A 225 10.37 17.95 35.34
CA ALA A 225 11.71 18.40 34.99
C ALA A 225 12.69 17.22 34.87
N VAL A 226 13.72 17.40 34.05
CA VAL A 226 14.94 16.58 34.00
C VAL A 226 16.13 17.48 34.32
N LYS A 227 17.06 17.02 35.15
CA LYS A 227 18.27 17.79 35.51
C LYS A 227 19.41 16.89 35.99
N LEU A 228 20.64 17.34 35.81
CA LEU A 228 21.80 16.74 36.48
C LEU A 228 21.69 16.92 38.01
N SER A 229 22.08 15.89 38.78
CA SER A 229 22.09 15.93 40.24
C SER A 229 23.28 15.17 40.83
N LYS A 230 23.79 15.68 41.95
CA LYS A 230 24.83 15.06 42.79
C LYS A 230 24.25 14.29 43.98
N ASP A 231 22.93 14.15 44.06
CA ASP A 231 22.22 13.48 45.16
C ASP A 231 22.39 11.94 45.11
N TRP A 232 22.74 11.40 43.94
CA TRP A 232 23.13 10.00 43.72
C TRP A 232 24.00 9.90 42.46
N SER A 233 24.93 8.95 42.42
CA SER A 233 25.58 8.42 41.21
C SER A 233 25.87 6.93 41.40
N SER A 234 25.76 6.17 40.33
CA SER A 234 26.15 4.76 40.25
C SER A 234 27.63 4.59 39.92
N ASP A 235 28.20 5.56 39.20
CA ASP A 235 29.57 5.71 38.75
C ASP A 235 29.84 7.22 38.61
N GLY A 236 31.08 7.69 38.75
CA GLY A 236 31.36 9.14 38.72
C GLY A 236 30.73 9.95 39.88
N GLN A 237 30.47 11.24 39.65
CA GLN A 237 30.06 12.24 40.64
C GLN A 237 28.62 12.75 40.51
N GLN A 238 27.92 12.46 39.42
CA GLN A 238 26.54 12.93 39.20
C GLN A 238 25.72 11.99 38.33
N SER A 239 24.40 12.15 38.35
CA SER A 239 23.43 11.38 37.57
C SER A 239 22.34 12.28 37.01
N LEU A 240 21.43 11.70 36.21
CA LEU A 240 20.29 12.42 35.65
C LEU A 240 19.02 12.15 36.47
N GLN A 241 18.47 13.17 37.11
CA GLN A 241 17.22 13.12 37.86
C GLN A 241 16.02 13.45 36.96
N LEU A 242 14.99 12.60 36.99
CA LEU A 242 13.64 12.89 36.49
C LEU A 242 12.69 13.16 37.66
N ILE A 243 12.05 14.32 37.64
CA ILE A 243 10.99 14.71 38.58
C ILE A 243 9.64 14.57 37.86
N PHE A 244 8.68 13.89 38.48
CA PHE A 244 7.37 13.59 37.88
C PHE A 244 6.22 13.64 38.89
N LYS A 245 5.00 13.78 38.37
CA LYS A 245 3.79 13.87 39.18
C LYS A 245 2.64 13.10 38.51
N ASP A 246 1.82 12.42 39.31
CA ASP A 246 0.58 11.77 38.90
C ASP A 246 0.75 10.73 37.77
N VAL A 247 1.90 10.03 37.78
CA VAL A 247 2.21 8.88 36.90
C VAL A 247 1.35 7.67 37.28
N THR A 248 0.76 7.02 36.29
CA THR A 248 -0.12 5.85 36.41
C THR A 248 0.36 4.72 35.49
N SER A 249 -0.43 3.66 35.31
CA SER A 249 -0.20 2.62 34.30
C SER A 249 -0.62 3.01 32.87
N SER A 250 -1.28 4.16 32.68
CA SER A 250 -1.81 4.61 31.38
C SER A 250 -1.21 5.93 30.88
N ASN A 251 -0.38 6.60 31.69
CA ASN A 251 0.42 7.75 31.30
C ASN A 251 1.89 7.51 31.69
N LYS A 252 2.81 8.38 31.25
CA LYS A 252 4.26 8.13 31.41
C LYS A 252 5.02 9.42 31.74
N ALA A 253 6.08 9.31 32.55
CA ALA A 253 7.10 10.34 32.68
C ALA A 253 8.39 9.87 31.98
N SER A 254 8.99 10.69 31.12
CA SER A 254 10.09 10.22 30.27
C SER A 254 11.29 11.15 30.28
N TYR A 255 12.48 10.57 30.47
CA TYR A 255 13.73 11.13 29.96
C TYR A 255 13.71 11.01 28.43
N ALA A 256 14.19 12.03 27.72
CA ALA A 256 14.28 12.03 26.26
C ALA A 256 15.52 12.77 25.77
N ILE A 257 16.15 12.24 24.72
CA ILE A 257 17.15 12.93 23.90
C ILE A 257 16.76 12.77 22.42
N GLU A 258 16.97 13.82 21.63
CA GLU A 258 16.69 13.86 20.20
C GLU A 258 17.98 14.21 19.45
N GLY A 259 18.26 13.50 18.35
CA GLY A 259 19.52 13.58 17.62
C GLY A 259 19.59 12.49 16.56
N ASP A 260 20.62 12.53 15.71
CA ASP A 260 20.85 11.51 14.68
C ASP A 260 21.86 10.46 15.20
N PHE A 261 21.36 9.37 15.76
CA PHE A 261 22.20 8.29 16.29
C PHE A 261 22.23 7.07 15.34
N ASP A 262 23.43 6.65 14.93
CA ASP A 262 23.64 5.34 14.32
C ASP A 262 23.82 4.28 15.43
N TRP A 263 22.76 3.54 15.67
CA TRP A 263 22.69 2.41 16.60
C TRP A 263 22.62 1.07 15.86
N ASN A 264 23.02 1.00 14.58
CA ASN A 264 22.89 -0.22 13.77
C ASN A 264 23.62 -1.42 14.40
N LYS A 265 24.79 -1.16 15.01
CA LYS A 265 25.60 -2.13 15.76
C LYS A 265 25.17 -2.35 17.22
N VAL A 266 24.27 -1.53 17.76
CA VAL A 266 23.82 -1.62 19.16
C VAL A 266 22.88 -2.81 19.34
N ASN A 267 23.32 -3.77 20.13
CA ASN A 267 22.61 -5.02 20.40
C ASN A 267 21.79 -4.93 21.70
N ARG A 268 22.34 -4.32 22.75
CA ARG A 268 21.64 -4.12 24.03
C ARG A 268 21.92 -2.72 24.59
N PHE A 269 20.99 -2.23 25.39
CA PHE A 269 21.09 -0.98 26.13
C PHE A 269 20.90 -1.26 27.63
N TYR A 270 21.67 -0.60 28.48
CA TYR A 270 21.71 -0.77 29.92
C TYR A 270 21.61 0.60 30.59
N VAL A 271 20.95 0.64 31.74
CA VAL A 271 20.85 1.83 32.61
C VAL A 271 20.92 1.40 34.07
N ASP A 272 21.64 2.17 34.89
CA ASP A 272 21.59 2.06 36.34
C ASP A 272 20.49 2.99 36.87
N VAL A 273 19.60 2.48 37.73
CA VAL A 273 18.39 3.17 38.17
C VAL A 273 18.36 3.25 39.70
N TYR A 274 18.15 4.45 40.24
CA TYR A 274 17.91 4.67 41.66
C TYR A 274 16.53 5.28 41.90
N ASN A 275 15.75 4.56 42.70
CA ASN A 275 14.36 4.83 43.02
C ASN A 275 14.22 5.18 44.51
N PRO A 276 14.31 6.47 44.89
CA PRO A 276 14.13 6.90 46.28
C PRO A 276 12.66 6.93 46.74
N THR A 277 11.69 6.67 45.85
CA THR A 277 10.26 6.84 46.18
C THR A 277 9.71 5.82 47.18
N GLY A 278 10.43 4.70 47.38
CA GLY A 278 10.00 3.59 48.23
C GLY A 278 8.83 2.77 47.69
N LYS A 279 8.36 3.05 46.47
CA LYS A 279 7.30 2.31 45.77
C LYS A 279 7.85 1.59 44.54
N THR A 280 7.16 0.54 44.10
CA THR A 280 7.49 -0.16 42.85
C THR A 280 7.21 0.75 41.65
N ILE A 281 8.15 0.81 40.71
CA ILE A 281 7.96 1.50 39.42
C ILE A 281 8.19 0.53 38.25
N LEU A 282 7.70 0.91 37.08
CA LEU A 282 7.99 0.25 35.82
C LEU A 282 8.87 1.17 34.97
N ILE A 283 9.89 0.61 34.31
CA ILE A 283 10.77 1.34 33.39
C ILE A 283 10.87 0.63 32.03
N ASN A 284 10.80 1.38 30.93
CA ASN A 284 10.99 0.83 29.58
C ASN A 284 11.86 1.74 28.69
N LEU A 285 12.36 1.16 27.59
CA LEU A 285 13.07 1.86 26.54
C LEU A 285 12.14 2.08 25.34
N ALA A 286 12.03 3.33 24.90
CA ALA A 286 11.28 3.70 23.71
C ALA A 286 12.18 4.44 22.71
N LEU A 287 12.08 4.09 21.43
CA LEU A 287 12.92 4.61 20.34
C LEU A 287 12.02 5.13 19.21
N SER A 288 12.45 6.19 18.54
CA SER A 288 11.86 6.67 17.28
C SER A 288 12.89 6.51 16.16
N THR A 289 12.59 5.78 15.08
CA THR A 289 13.60 5.45 14.06
C THR A 289 13.14 5.71 12.61
N GLY A 290 14.13 5.93 11.74
CA GLY A 290 13.95 6.24 10.32
C GLY A 290 13.37 7.63 10.05
N GLU A 291 13.25 7.99 8.76
CA GLU A 291 12.70 9.28 8.34
C GLU A 291 11.21 9.45 8.72
N GLY A 292 10.49 8.34 8.88
CA GLY A 292 9.09 8.32 9.32
C GLY A 292 8.87 8.42 10.83
N TRP A 293 9.92 8.57 11.64
CA TRP A 293 9.84 8.66 13.12
C TRP A 293 9.00 7.54 13.75
N ILE A 294 9.25 6.29 13.35
CA ILE A 294 8.46 5.12 13.77
C ILE A 294 8.81 4.78 15.22
N TRP A 295 7.79 4.73 16.08
CA TRP A 295 7.93 4.36 17.49
C TRP A 295 8.08 2.86 17.72
N TYR A 296 9.03 2.49 18.58
CA TYR A 296 9.22 1.16 19.14
C TYR A 296 9.30 1.27 20.66
N GLU A 297 8.53 0.48 21.40
CA GLU A 297 8.60 0.41 22.87
C GLU A 297 8.95 -1.01 23.33
N SER A 298 9.88 -1.14 24.28
CA SER A 298 10.22 -2.42 24.89
C SER A 298 9.14 -2.91 25.86
N PRO A 299 9.17 -4.18 26.30
CA PRO A 299 8.45 -4.61 27.49
C PRO A 299 8.94 -3.84 28.73
N ASP A 300 8.03 -3.68 29.71
CA ASP A 300 8.33 -2.99 30.96
C ASP A 300 9.21 -3.83 31.89
N LYS A 301 10.15 -3.19 32.59
CA LYS A 301 11.00 -3.78 33.63
C LYS A 301 10.53 -3.30 35.00
N VAL A 302 10.34 -4.23 35.94
CA VAL A 302 9.87 -3.92 37.30
C VAL A 302 11.05 -3.52 38.18
N ILE A 303 11.00 -2.33 38.77
CA ILE A 303 12.00 -1.82 39.72
C ILE A 303 11.33 -1.72 41.10
N ASN A 304 11.53 -2.75 41.91
CA ASN A 304 11.03 -2.87 43.29
C ASN A 304 12.11 -2.66 44.36
N GLN A 305 13.37 -2.49 43.95
CA GLN A 305 14.51 -2.18 44.80
C GLN A 305 14.87 -0.70 44.71
N LYS A 306 15.54 -0.19 45.75
CA LYS A 306 15.95 1.21 45.84
C LYS A 306 17.04 1.57 44.81
N GLU A 307 17.90 0.63 44.48
CA GLU A 307 18.92 0.75 43.43
C GLU A 307 18.91 -0.55 42.62
N VAL A 308 18.94 -0.44 41.28
CA VAL A 308 19.08 -1.56 40.35
C VAL A 308 20.07 -1.16 39.28
N LYS A 309 21.22 -1.82 39.25
CA LYS A 309 22.21 -1.67 38.17
C LYS A 309 21.88 -2.61 37.01
N ASP A 310 22.34 -2.25 35.82
CA ASP A 310 22.26 -3.04 34.59
C ASP A 310 20.84 -3.45 34.17
N VAL A 311 19.89 -2.50 34.19
CA VAL A 311 18.55 -2.71 33.63
C VAL A 311 18.66 -2.86 32.10
N GLU A 312 18.67 -4.12 31.64
CA GLU A 312 18.94 -4.49 30.25
C GLU A 312 17.70 -4.44 29.34
N PHE A 313 17.84 -3.80 28.19
CA PHE A 313 16.94 -3.86 27.04
C PHE A 313 17.68 -4.47 25.85
N ASP A 314 17.14 -5.57 25.27
CA ASP A 314 17.75 -6.26 24.14
C ASP A 314 17.11 -5.78 22.82
N LEU A 315 17.81 -4.89 22.09
CA LEU A 315 17.32 -4.27 20.85
C LEU A 315 17.21 -5.27 19.68
N ASN A 316 17.77 -6.46 19.84
CA ASN A 316 17.73 -7.54 18.86
C ASN A 316 16.59 -8.54 19.13
N ALA A 317 15.87 -8.42 20.25
CA ALA A 317 14.73 -9.26 20.54
C ALA A 317 13.49 -8.86 19.71
N LYS A 318 12.74 -9.86 19.21
CA LYS A 318 11.43 -9.67 18.55
C LYS A 318 10.31 -9.40 19.56
N ASN A 319 10.55 -8.50 20.51
CA ASN A 319 9.65 -8.22 21.64
C ASN A 319 9.34 -6.73 21.80
N PHE A 320 9.71 -5.87 20.86
CA PHE A 320 9.24 -4.48 20.84
C PHE A 320 7.83 -4.42 20.26
N LYS A 321 7.05 -3.44 20.71
CA LYS A 321 5.76 -3.10 20.11
C LYS A 321 5.89 -1.82 19.29
N CYS A 322 5.20 -1.78 18.16
CA CYS A 322 5.06 -0.60 17.31
C CYS A 322 3.69 -0.59 16.63
N GLU A 323 3.38 0.47 15.88
CA GLU A 323 2.15 0.57 15.09
C GLU A 323 1.94 -0.63 14.16
N ALA A 324 3.01 -1.07 13.47
CA ALA A 324 2.97 -2.20 12.53
C ALA A 324 2.66 -3.57 13.19
N THR A 325 2.81 -3.70 14.53
CA THR A 325 2.39 -4.89 15.29
C THR A 325 1.07 -4.68 16.04
N ASN A 326 0.32 -3.61 15.73
CA ASN A 326 -0.85 -3.16 16.47
C ASN A 326 -0.57 -3.07 17.99
N TRP A 327 0.59 -2.49 18.33
CA TRP A 327 1.08 -2.35 19.71
C TRP A 327 1.28 -3.65 20.51
N ASN A 328 1.42 -4.80 19.83
CA ASN A 328 1.82 -6.06 20.45
C ASN A 328 3.35 -6.25 20.42
N TYR A 329 3.92 -6.88 21.46
CA TYR A 329 5.35 -7.17 21.58
C TYR A 329 5.80 -8.29 20.62
N ALA A 330 5.95 -7.95 19.34
CA ALA A 330 6.21 -8.89 18.24
C ALA A 330 7.10 -8.31 17.12
N SER A 331 7.77 -7.17 17.37
CA SER A 331 8.63 -6.48 16.41
C SER A 331 10.09 -6.50 16.84
N TYR A 332 10.98 -6.41 15.86
CA TYR A 332 12.36 -5.94 16.04
C TYR A 332 12.39 -4.41 15.90
N VAL A 333 13.35 -3.74 16.53
CA VAL A 333 13.62 -2.32 16.25
C VAL A 333 14.26 -2.22 14.85
N LYS A 334 13.58 -1.60 13.89
CA LYS A 334 14.11 -1.38 12.52
C LYS A 334 14.80 -0.02 12.42
N ASN A 335 15.57 0.19 11.34
CA ASN A 335 16.25 1.44 11.01
C ASN A 335 17.12 2.00 12.15
N LYS A 336 17.84 1.11 12.85
CA LYS A 336 18.72 1.49 13.98
C LYS A 336 19.88 2.38 13.53
N ASP A 337 20.23 2.38 12.24
CA ASP A 337 21.14 3.34 11.59
C ASP A 337 20.65 4.80 11.64
N LYS A 338 19.36 5.01 11.93
CA LYS A 338 18.71 6.33 12.02
C LYS A 338 17.77 6.39 13.21
N VAL A 339 18.29 6.21 14.43
CA VAL A 339 17.52 6.55 15.64
C VAL A 339 17.46 8.07 15.75
N LYS A 340 16.26 8.64 15.73
CA LYS A 340 15.99 10.08 15.83
C LYS A 340 15.74 10.56 17.27
N ARG A 341 15.39 9.62 18.15
CA ARG A 341 15.00 9.88 19.53
C ARG A 341 15.16 8.63 20.39
N ILE A 342 15.70 8.82 21.60
CA ILE A 342 15.81 7.80 22.63
C ILE A 342 15.03 8.29 23.85
N CYS A 343 14.22 7.42 24.45
CA CYS A 343 13.43 7.73 25.64
C CYS A 343 13.51 6.61 26.66
N ILE A 344 13.71 6.97 27.92
CA ILE A 344 13.59 6.05 29.07
C ILE A 344 12.34 6.47 29.83
N GLN A 345 11.32 5.62 29.82
CA GLN A 345 9.97 5.95 30.31
C GLN A 345 9.71 5.29 31.66
N VAL A 346 9.03 6.02 32.54
CA VAL A 346 8.63 5.60 33.90
C VAL A 346 7.10 5.53 33.98
N LEU A 347 6.58 4.42 34.49
CA LEU A 347 5.16 4.17 34.71
C LEU A 347 4.91 3.61 36.12
N ALA A 348 3.65 3.66 36.57
CA ALA A 348 3.21 2.98 37.79
C ALA A 348 2.63 1.59 37.48
N PRO A 349 2.66 0.66 38.45
CA PRO A 349 1.85 -0.55 38.40
C PRO A 349 0.35 -0.24 38.22
N ALA A 350 -0.41 -1.20 37.67
CA ALA A 350 -1.84 -1.04 37.44
C ALA A 350 -2.60 -0.75 38.74
N GLY A 351 -3.36 0.35 38.76
CA GLY A 351 -4.10 0.83 39.94
C GLY A 351 -3.32 1.74 40.90
N GLU A 352 -2.03 2.01 40.64
CA GLU A 352 -1.24 2.95 41.43
C GLU A 352 -1.13 4.34 40.77
N THR A 353 -0.84 5.34 41.61
CA THR A 353 -0.46 6.70 41.18
C THR A 353 0.80 7.13 41.93
N LEU A 354 1.77 7.66 41.19
CA LEU A 354 3.13 7.96 41.65
C LEU A 354 3.53 9.41 41.34
N SER A 355 4.08 10.07 42.35
CA SER A 355 4.66 11.40 42.27
C SER A 355 5.96 11.40 43.05
N GLY A 356 7.02 12.00 42.51
CA GLY A 356 8.35 11.99 43.14
C GLY A 356 9.45 12.24 42.12
N SER A 357 10.61 11.61 42.35
CA SER A 357 11.71 11.63 41.40
C SER A 357 12.47 10.31 41.42
N ILE A 358 13.06 9.94 40.29
CA ILE A 358 14.07 8.89 40.20
C ILE A 358 15.33 9.44 39.54
N TYR A 359 16.39 8.64 39.56
CA TYR A 359 17.67 8.96 38.94
C TYR A 359 18.08 7.82 38.01
N ILE A 360 18.66 8.17 36.88
CA ILE A 360 19.35 7.22 35.99
C ILE A 360 20.80 7.64 35.83
N ASP A 361 21.67 6.66 35.67
CA ASP A 361 23.09 6.88 35.51
C ASP A 361 23.73 5.79 34.64
N ASN A 362 24.95 6.09 34.16
CA ASN A 362 25.86 5.19 33.48
C ASN A 362 25.15 4.37 32.39
N LEU A 363 24.59 5.09 31.42
CA LEU A 363 23.91 4.52 30.26
C LEU A 363 24.96 3.82 29.41
N ARG A 364 24.76 2.53 29.12
CA ARG A 364 25.72 1.71 28.37
C ARG A 364 25.05 0.97 27.25
N ILE A 365 25.76 0.76 26.16
CA ILE A 365 25.36 -0.08 25.02
C ILE A 365 26.31 -1.27 24.90
N THR A 366 25.83 -2.42 24.44
CA THR A 366 26.73 -3.42 23.85
C THR A 366 26.64 -3.34 22.35
N GLU A 367 27.81 -3.27 21.72
CA GLU A 367 27.93 -3.44 20.27
C GLU A 367 28.23 -4.90 19.93
N GLY A 368 27.95 -5.24 18.69
CA GLY A 368 28.55 -6.38 18.00
C GLY A 368 28.43 -6.16 16.50
N GLU A 369 28.58 -7.23 15.72
CA GLU A 369 27.95 -7.22 14.41
C GLU A 369 26.48 -6.85 14.60
N PRO A 370 25.90 -6.01 13.73
CA PRO A 370 24.46 -5.85 13.68
C PRO A 370 23.84 -7.26 13.61
N LEU A 371 22.63 -7.43 14.14
CA LEU A 371 21.73 -8.33 13.45
C LEU A 371 21.46 -7.72 12.07
N VAL A 372 22.40 -7.95 11.15
CA VAL A 372 22.08 -8.16 9.77
C VAL A 372 21.14 -9.35 9.82
N ILE A 373 19.83 -9.07 9.89
CA ILE A 373 18.81 -9.98 9.41
C ILE A 373 18.94 -10.01 7.88
N LYS A 374 20.13 -10.42 7.43
CA LYS A 374 20.29 -11.45 6.43
C LYS A 374 19.67 -12.72 7.02
N GLU A 375 18.34 -12.70 7.08
CA GLU A 375 17.72 -13.55 6.08
C GLU A 375 18.30 -13.09 4.74
N GLU A 376 19.41 -13.73 4.33
CA GLU A 376 19.36 -14.26 2.98
C GLU A 376 18.12 -15.15 2.98
N ILE A 377 16.96 -14.51 2.75
CA ILE A 377 16.01 -15.03 1.79
C ILE A 377 16.83 -15.10 0.51
N LYS A 378 17.65 -16.16 0.41
CA LYS A 378 17.99 -16.72 -0.88
C LYS A 378 16.62 -16.86 -1.51
N PRO A 379 16.31 -16.16 -2.61
CA PRO A 379 15.04 -16.38 -3.27
C PRO A 379 14.92 -17.90 -3.42
N PRO A 380 13.75 -18.49 -3.09
CA PRO A 380 13.54 -19.91 -3.30
C PRO A 380 14.13 -20.26 -4.66
N LYS A 381 14.96 -21.31 -4.74
CA LYS A 381 15.43 -21.75 -6.05
C LYS A 381 14.17 -22.11 -6.82
N PHE A 382 13.77 -21.24 -7.74
CA PHE A 382 12.60 -21.40 -8.56
C PHE A 382 13.00 -22.20 -9.81
N PRO A 383 12.23 -23.23 -10.21
CA PRO A 383 11.10 -23.82 -9.47
C PRO A 383 11.54 -24.59 -8.22
N GLU A 384 10.68 -24.65 -7.20
CA GLU A 384 10.90 -25.46 -5.98
C GLU A 384 11.40 -26.87 -6.34
N ILE A 385 12.57 -27.25 -5.84
CA ILE A 385 13.17 -28.56 -6.15
C ILE A 385 12.43 -29.65 -5.37
N ILE A 386 11.57 -30.39 -6.07
CA ILE A 386 10.83 -31.52 -5.51
C ILE A 386 11.75 -32.75 -5.48
N GLU A 387 12.27 -33.09 -4.29
CA GLU A 387 13.03 -34.31 -4.06
C GLU A 387 12.09 -35.54 -4.08
N VAL A 388 11.83 -36.08 -5.29
CA VAL A 388 10.93 -37.23 -5.53
C VAL A 388 11.22 -38.43 -4.61
N SER A 389 12.48 -38.64 -4.21
CA SER A 389 12.91 -39.70 -3.28
C SER A 389 12.31 -39.62 -1.87
N LYS A 390 11.80 -38.45 -1.43
CA LYS A 390 11.08 -38.30 -0.15
C LYS A 390 9.62 -38.79 -0.22
N TYR A 391 9.06 -38.93 -1.41
CA TYR A 391 7.65 -39.26 -1.60
C TYR A 391 7.42 -40.78 -1.66
N LYS A 392 6.27 -41.19 -1.14
CA LYS A 392 5.70 -42.54 -1.31
C LYS A 392 4.32 -42.40 -1.96
N PRO A 393 3.82 -43.41 -2.69
CA PRO A 393 2.47 -43.38 -3.24
C PRO A 393 1.46 -43.02 -2.13
N PRO A 394 0.51 -42.10 -2.40
CA PRO A 394 -0.38 -41.61 -1.36
C PRO A 394 -1.34 -42.70 -0.88
N VAL A 395 -1.75 -42.65 0.39
CA VAL A 395 -2.77 -43.57 0.93
C VAL A 395 -3.96 -42.75 1.43
N ILE A 396 -5.12 -42.93 0.83
CA ILE A 396 -6.38 -42.37 1.33
C ILE A 396 -6.80 -43.17 2.58
N LYS A 397 -7.10 -42.48 3.68
CA LYS A 397 -7.43 -43.07 4.98
C LYS A 397 -8.93 -43.04 5.28
N SER A 398 -9.59 -41.93 4.97
CA SER A 398 -11.05 -41.83 4.95
C SER A 398 -11.49 -40.80 3.93
N VAL A 399 -12.72 -40.96 3.45
CA VAL A 399 -13.44 -39.99 2.62
C VAL A 399 -14.85 -39.88 3.17
N GLU A 400 -15.22 -38.70 3.64
CA GLU A 400 -16.42 -38.48 4.47
C GLU A 400 -17.26 -37.35 3.85
N GLN A 401 -18.43 -37.70 3.32
CA GLN A 401 -19.38 -36.73 2.73
C GLN A 401 -20.27 -36.08 3.79
N SER A 402 -20.54 -34.78 3.61
CA SER A 402 -21.39 -33.99 4.51
C SER A 402 -22.85 -34.43 4.55
N ALA A 403 -23.38 -35.00 3.45
CA ALA A 403 -24.78 -35.42 3.34
C ALA A 403 -24.96 -36.56 2.33
N LYS A 404 -26.09 -37.28 2.39
CA LYS A 404 -26.52 -38.25 1.36
C LYS A 404 -27.56 -37.70 0.38
N MET A 405 -28.26 -36.64 0.77
CA MET A 405 -29.18 -35.86 -0.07
C MET A 405 -28.69 -34.41 -0.03
N VAL A 406 -28.60 -33.78 -1.20
CA VAL A 406 -28.10 -32.41 -1.36
C VAL A 406 -29.11 -31.64 -2.21
N GLY A 407 -29.54 -30.46 -1.80
CA GLY A 407 -30.37 -29.65 -2.66
C GLY A 407 -29.60 -29.14 -3.87
N LYS A 408 -30.28 -28.95 -5.00
CA LYS A 408 -29.71 -28.33 -6.20
C LYS A 408 -29.06 -26.98 -5.83
N TYR A 409 -27.80 -26.79 -6.23
CA TYR A 409 -26.96 -25.65 -5.88
C TYR A 409 -26.65 -25.45 -4.37
N ASP A 410 -26.93 -26.42 -3.50
CA ASP A 410 -26.42 -26.41 -2.11
C ASP A 410 -25.00 -26.99 -2.02
N LYS A 411 -24.26 -26.62 -0.97
CA LYS A 411 -22.93 -27.14 -0.67
C LYS A 411 -22.94 -28.65 -0.41
N PHE A 412 -22.33 -29.41 -1.30
CA PHE A 412 -21.77 -30.74 -1.01
C PHE A 412 -20.31 -30.59 -0.60
N GLU A 413 -19.92 -31.17 0.53
CA GLU A 413 -18.55 -31.09 1.06
C GLU A 413 -18.04 -32.49 1.40
N VAL A 414 -16.80 -32.78 1.03
CA VAL A 414 -16.16 -34.07 1.28
C VAL A 414 -14.86 -33.81 2.03
N SER A 415 -14.75 -34.35 3.24
CA SER A 415 -13.53 -34.35 4.04
C SER A 415 -12.69 -35.58 3.70
N ILE A 416 -11.39 -35.40 3.48
CA ILE A 416 -10.45 -36.45 3.07
C ILE A 416 -9.25 -36.46 4.01
N ASN A 417 -9.02 -37.60 4.65
CA ASN A 417 -7.81 -37.88 5.40
C ASN A 417 -6.85 -38.68 4.52
N ILE A 418 -5.59 -38.24 4.41
CA ILE A 418 -4.55 -38.94 3.66
C ILE A 418 -3.32 -39.20 4.54
N ASN A 419 -2.59 -40.25 4.21
CA ASN A 419 -1.27 -40.53 4.76
C ASN A 419 -0.26 -40.51 3.62
N THR A 420 0.40 -39.36 3.44
CA THR A 420 1.50 -39.16 2.50
C THR A 420 2.36 -37.97 2.94
N TYR A 421 3.57 -37.86 2.41
CA TYR A 421 4.44 -36.70 2.62
C TYR A 421 4.11 -35.58 1.61
N PHE A 422 4.10 -34.35 2.11
CA PHE A 422 4.13 -33.09 1.36
C PHE A 422 4.72 -32.01 2.26
N ASN A 423 5.36 -30.99 1.67
CA ASN A 423 5.93 -29.84 2.36
C ASN A 423 5.12 -28.56 2.07
N ASN A 424 4.61 -28.41 0.85
CA ASN A 424 3.69 -27.36 0.46
C ASN A 424 2.31 -27.93 0.07
N PRO A 425 1.28 -27.86 0.95
CA PRO A 425 -0.07 -28.31 0.63
C PRO A 425 -0.78 -27.43 -0.41
N TYR A 426 -0.11 -26.40 -0.93
CA TYR A 426 -0.64 -25.49 -1.94
C TYR A 426 0.07 -25.64 -3.30
N ASN A 427 1.08 -26.50 -3.39
CA ASN A 427 1.77 -26.83 -4.63
C ASN A 427 1.22 -28.16 -5.20
N PRO A 428 0.44 -28.15 -6.30
CA PRO A 428 -0.16 -29.37 -6.87
C PRO A 428 0.90 -30.35 -7.44
N GLU A 429 2.13 -29.90 -7.72
CA GLU A 429 3.23 -30.79 -8.10
C GLU A 429 3.73 -31.63 -6.90
N GLU A 430 3.56 -31.16 -5.65
CA GLU A 430 3.83 -31.95 -4.46
C GLU A 430 2.63 -32.83 -4.06
N ILE A 431 1.42 -32.26 -4.09
CA ILE A 431 0.20 -32.94 -3.66
C ILE A 431 -1.06 -32.35 -4.34
N ASP A 432 -1.67 -33.12 -5.25
CA ASP A 432 -2.89 -32.75 -5.98
C ASP A 432 -4.07 -33.62 -5.52
N ILE A 433 -5.11 -32.96 -5.00
CA ILE A 433 -6.40 -33.58 -4.67
C ILE A 433 -7.44 -33.10 -5.68
N ILE A 434 -8.13 -34.04 -6.33
CA ILE A 434 -9.22 -33.78 -7.28
C ILE A 434 -10.43 -34.66 -6.91
N GLY A 435 -11.61 -34.06 -6.77
CA GLY A 435 -12.88 -34.80 -6.83
C GLY A 435 -13.39 -34.87 -8.27
N ASN A 436 -13.63 -36.08 -8.78
CA ASN A 436 -14.39 -36.25 -10.02
C ASN A 436 -15.85 -36.46 -9.67
N PHE A 437 -16.74 -35.67 -10.26
CA PHE A 437 -18.19 -35.78 -10.07
C PHE A 437 -18.84 -36.11 -11.42
N VAL A 438 -19.66 -37.15 -11.45
CA VAL A 438 -20.45 -37.57 -12.62
C VAL A 438 -21.91 -37.28 -12.33
N SER A 439 -22.47 -36.39 -13.13
CA SER A 439 -23.88 -36.01 -13.05
C SER A 439 -24.83 -37.09 -13.60
N PRO A 440 -26.14 -37.02 -13.32
CA PRO A 440 -27.14 -37.96 -13.82
C PRO A 440 -27.21 -38.11 -15.35
N ASP A 441 -26.67 -37.17 -16.12
CA ASP A 441 -26.60 -37.23 -17.59
C ASP A 441 -25.23 -37.66 -18.14
N GLY A 442 -24.28 -38.01 -17.27
CA GLY A 442 -22.92 -38.42 -17.65
C GLY A 442 -21.91 -37.29 -17.79
N THR A 443 -22.29 -36.02 -17.60
CA THR A 443 -21.33 -34.91 -17.59
C THR A 443 -20.35 -35.05 -16.42
N VAL A 444 -19.05 -34.97 -16.69
CA VAL A 444 -17.97 -35.12 -15.71
C VAL A 444 -17.38 -33.76 -15.33
N TYR A 445 -17.38 -33.46 -14.03
CA TYR A 445 -16.77 -32.29 -13.43
C TYR A 445 -15.53 -32.70 -12.63
N LYS A 446 -14.43 -31.98 -12.82
CA LYS A 446 -13.20 -32.12 -12.01
C LYS A 446 -13.13 -30.92 -11.09
N VAL A 447 -13.09 -31.17 -9.79
CA VAL A 447 -13.13 -30.11 -8.77
C VAL A 447 -11.85 -30.18 -7.94
N PRO A 448 -11.04 -29.10 -7.89
CA PRO A 448 -9.84 -29.09 -7.08
C PRO A 448 -10.17 -29.16 -5.58
N GLY A 449 -9.46 -30.01 -4.85
CA GLY A 449 -9.44 -30.00 -3.39
C GLY A 449 -8.42 -29.02 -2.83
N PHE A 450 -8.61 -28.62 -1.57
CA PHE A 450 -7.77 -27.68 -0.85
C PHE A 450 -7.45 -28.20 0.57
N TYR A 451 -6.34 -27.74 1.11
CA TYR A 451 -5.94 -28.03 2.49
C TYR A 451 -6.65 -27.07 3.45
N TYR A 452 -7.23 -27.63 4.51
CA TYR A 452 -8.06 -26.93 5.47
C TYR A 452 -7.51 -27.10 6.88
N GLU A 453 -7.49 -26.01 7.63
CA GLU A 453 -7.26 -25.99 9.08
C GLU A 453 -8.52 -25.49 9.78
N GLU A 454 -8.96 -26.22 10.81
CA GLU A 454 -10.19 -25.93 11.54
C GLU A 454 -9.91 -24.95 12.67
N PHE A 455 -10.68 -23.86 12.73
CA PHE A 455 -10.62 -22.85 13.79
C PHE A 455 -11.91 -22.83 14.59
N ARG A 456 -11.80 -22.48 15.88
CA ARG A 456 -12.94 -22.18 16.75
C ARG A 456 -12.94 -20.69 17.10
N GLN A 457 -14.12 -20.11 17.26
CA GLN A 457 -14.26 -18.72 17.70
C GLN A 457 -14.14 -18.66 19.23
N GLU A 458 -13.26 -17.79 19.74
CA GLU A 458 -13.23 -17.38 21.14
C GLU A 458 -13.40 -15.86 21.23
N GLY A 459 -14.58 -15.44 21.71
CA GLY A 459 -14.97 -14.03 21.74
C GLY A 459 -14.83 -13.37 20.36
N ASN A 460 -13.85 -12.47 20.26
CA ASN A 460 -13.57 -11.69 19.06
C ASN A 460 -12.54 -12.32 18.10
N SER A 461 -11.91 -13.44 18.44
CA SER A 461 -10.81 -14.05 17.69
C SER A 461 -11.11 -15.47 17.21
N PHE A 462 -10.45 -15.89 16.13
CA PHE A 462 -10.35 -17.30 15.72
C PHE A 462 -9.05 -17.92 16.23
N ILE A 463 -9.14 -19.10 16.83
CA ILE A 463 -8.02 -19.89 17.37
C ILE A 463 -8.01 -21.26 16.71
N SER A 464 -6.83 -21.73 16.29
CA SER A 464 -6.67 -23.04 15.65
C SER A 464 -7.04 -24.17 16.63
N THR A 465 -7.69 -25.20 16.10
CA THR A 465 -7.92 -26.48 16.79
C THR A 465 -6.78 -27.49 16.58
N SER A 466 -5.76 -27.12 15.80
CA SER A 466 -4.69 -27.98 15.27
C SER A 466 -5.16 -29.11 14.34
N LYS A 467 -6.47 -29.28 14.12
CA LYS A 467 -7.02 -30.28 13.20
C LYS A 467 -6.91 -29.78 11.76
N LYS A 468 -6.22 -30.57 10.91
CA LYS A 468 -5.96 -30.25 9.50
C LYS A 468 -6.24 -31.46 8.62
N TYR A 469 -6.91 -31.23 7.49
CA TYR A 469 -7.34 -32.26 6.56
C TYR A 469 -7.58 -31.67 5.16
N TRP A 470 -7.86 -32.51 4.17
CA TRP A 470 -8.19 -32.06 2.82
C TRP A 470 -9.69 -31.99 2.63
N VAL A 471 -10.16 -31.03 1.83
CA VAL A 471 -11.58 -30.82 1.56
C VAL A 471 -11.79 -30.63 0.05
N VAL A 472 -12.88 -31.20 -0.46
CA VAL A 472 -13.45 -30.87 -1.79
C VAL A 472 -14.86 -30.32 -1.57
N ARG A 473 -15.18 -29.19 -2.20
CA ARG A 473 -16.51 -28.54 -2.15
C ARG A 473 -17.11 -28.46 -3.54
N PHE A 474 -18.36 -28.89 -3.69
CA PHE A 474 -19.09 -28.95 -4.96
C PHE A 474 -20.55 -28.54 -4.76
N SER A 475 -21.23 -28.13 -5.83
CA SER A 475 -22.64 -27.73 -5.80
C SER A 475 -23.38 -28.32 -7.01
N PRO A 476 -24.24 -29.35 -6.82
CA PRO A 476 -24.84 -30.08 -7.93
C PRO A 476 -25.90 -29.24 -8.67
N ASN A 477 -25.80 -29.17 -9.99
CA ASN A 477 -26.66 -28.33 -10.84
C ASN A 477 -27.85 -29.09 -11.49
N LYS A 478 -27.95 -30.41 -11.26
CA LYS A 478 -28.94 -31.31 -11.88
C LYS A 478 -29.46 -32.31 -10.85
N GLU A 479 -30.78 -32.49 -10.81
CA GLU A 479 -31.47 -33.41 -9.91
C GLU A 479 -31.29 -34.86 -10.36
N GLY A 480 -31.30 -35.79 -9.40
CA GLY A 480 -31.02 -37.21 -9.59
C GLY A 480 -29.72 -37.66 -8.90
N LYS A 481 -29.37 -38.94 -9.08
CA LYS A 481 -28.20 -39.59 -8.49
C LYS A 481 -26.87 -39.14 -9.13
N TRP A 482 -25.96 -38.60 -8.32
CA TRP A 482 -24.59 -38.31 -8.70
C TRP A 482 -23.65 -39.43 -8.25
N GLU A 483 -22.63 -39.73 -9.06
CA GLU A 483 -21.47 -40.53 -8.65
C GLU A 483 -20.26 -39.62 -8.44
N TYR A 484 -19.38 -39.94 -7.51
CA TYR A 484 -18.10 -39.23 -7.36
C TYR A 484 -17.00 -40.12 -6.78
N ASN A 485 -15.74 -39.74 -7.02
CA ASN A 485 -14.59 -40.29 -6.33
C ASN A 485 -13.48 -39.25 -6.15
N ILE A 486 -12.53 -39.52 -5.26
CA ILE A 486 -11.39 -38.65 -4.96
C ILE A 486 -10.12 -39.27 -5.51
N ILE A 487 -9.38 -38.50 -6.31
CA ILE A 487 -8.03 -38.84 -6.77
C ILE A 487 -7.03 -37.99 -5.98
N VAL A 488 -5.99 -38.66 -5.49
CA VAL A 488 -4.84 -38.06 -4.80
C VAL A 488 -3.59 -38.39 -5.60
N LYS A 489 -2.80 -37.39 -5.99
CA LYS A 489 -1.52 -37.57 -6.69
C LYS A 489 -0.39 -36.90 -5.94
N ASN A 490 0.80 -37.48 -6.03
CA ASN A 490 2.06 -36.86 -5.65
C ASN A 490 3.17 -37.38 -6.61
N PRO A 491 4.43 -36.91 -6.51
CA PRO A 491 5.53 -37.34 -7.37
C PRO A 491 5.81 -38.85 -7.41
N ALA A 492 5.38 -39.59 -6.39
CA ALA A 492 5.59 -41.04 -6.29
C ALA A 492 4.41 -41.87 -6.82
N GLY A 493 3.27 -41.27 -7.18
CA GLY A 493 2.16 -41.97 -7.81
C GLY A 493 0.77 -41.38 -7.50
N LYS A 494 -0.26 -42.19 -7.73
CA LYS A 494 -1.67 -41.83 -7.49
C LYS A 494 -2.38 -42.86 -6.62
N ALA A 495 -3.38 -42.39 -5.88
CA ALA A 495 -4.41 -43.20 -5.24
C ALA A 495 -5.80 -42.65 -5.61
N GLU A 496 -6.79 -43.52 -5.53
CA GLU A 496 -8.16 -43.25 -5.97
C GLU A 496 -9.11 -43.90 -4.96
N SER A 497 -10.14 -43.18 -4.53
CA SER A 497 -11.14 -43.73 -3.62
C SER A 497 -12.09 -44.68 -4.35
N GLU A 498 -12.83 -45.48 -3.58
CA GLU A 498 -14.03 -46.12 -4.10
C GLU A 498 -15.00 -45.06 -4.67
N LYS A 499 -15.85 -45.49 -5.62
CA LYS A 499 -16.96 -44.68 -6.11
C LYS A 499 -18.04 -44.57 -5.04
N MET A 500 -18.43 -43.34 -4.73
CA MET A 500 -19.51 -43.03 -3.80
C MET A 500 -20.60 -42.24 -4.51
N THR A 501 -21.74 -42.04 -3.84
CA THR A 501 -22.94 -41.45 -4.46
C THR A 501 -23.69 -40.55 -3.48
N PHE A 502 -24.38 -39.54 -4.01
CA PHE A 502 -25.37 -38.74 -3.30
C PHE A 502 -26.54 -38.43 -4.23
N GLU A 503 -27.70 -38.15 -3.65
CA GLU A 503 -28.89 -37.76 -4.40
C GLU A 503 -29.00 -36.24 -4.45
N CYS A 504 -29.12 -35.65 -5.64
CA CYS A 504 -29.43 -34.24 -5.80
C CYS A 504 -30.95 -34.05 -5.90
N VAL A 505 -31.52 -33.27 -4.99
CA VAL A 505 -32.97 -33.03 -4.89
C VAL A 505 -33.31 -31.57 -5.24
N SER A 506 -34.57 -31.31 -5.61
CA SER A 506 -35.07 -29.95 -5.84
C SER A 506 -34.80 -29.03 -4.63
N SER A 507 -34.48 -27.76 -4.89
CA SER A 507 -34.22 -26.76 -3.84
C SER A 507 -34.89 -25.42 -4.20
N LYS A 508 -34.80 -24.44 -3.28
CA LYS A 508 -35.25 -23.05 -3.53
C LYS A 508 -34.15 -22.16 -4.12
N ASN A 509 -32.95 -22.69 -4.36
CA ASN A 509 -31.81 -21.91 -4.83
C ASN A 509 -32.00 -21.51 -6.30
N LYS A 510 -31.66 -20.26 -6.63
CA LYS A 510 -31.80 -19.72 -7.99
C LYS A 510 -30.72 -20.20 -8.95
N GLY A 511 -29.61 -20.72 -8.43
CA GLY A 511 -28.39 -21.07 -9.17
C GLY A 511 -27.33 -19.97 -9.11
N PHE A 512 -26.32 -20.11 -9.96
CA PHE A 512 -25.21 -19.17 -10.10
C PHE A 512 -25.65 -17.94 -10.91
N ILE A 513 -24.81 -16.90 -10.93
CA ILE A 513 -25.07 -15.67 -11.69
C ILE A 513 -24.41 -15.78 -13.07
N GLU A 514 -25.20 -15.50 -14.11
CA GLU A 514 -24.85 -15.60 -15.52
C GLU A 514 -25.17 -14.26 -16.24
N ILE A 515 -24.55 -14.04 -17.40
CA ILE A 515 -24.91 -12.92 -18.28
C ILE A 515 -26.23 -13.23 -19.01
N SER A 516 -27.08 -12.21 -19.21
CA SER A 516 -28.30 -12.32 -20.03
C SER A 516 -27.98 -12.55 -21.52
N SER A 517 -28.91 -13.12 -22.28
CA SER A 517 -28.70 -13.42 -23.71
C SER A 517 -28.48 -12.17 -24.58
N ASP A 518 -29.01 -11.02 -24.16
CA ASP A 518 -28.81 -9.71 -24.79
C ASP A 518 -27.52 -9.00 -24.35
N LYS A 519 -26.73 -9.62 -23.45
CA LYS A 519 -25.48 -9.10 -22.88
C LYS A 519 -25.57 -7.73 -22.20
N ARG A 520 -26.73 -7.34 -21.66
CA ARG A 520 -26.88 -6.07 -20.90
C ARG A 520 -26.98 -6.24 -19.39
N TYR A 521 -27.49 -7.37 -18.93
CA TYR A 521 -27.85 -7.60 -17.53
C TYR A 521 -27.32 -8.94 -17.03
N PHE A 522 -27.62 -9.25 -15.77
CA PHE A 522 -27.33 -10.53 -15.17
C PHE A 522 -28.63 -11.28 -14.85
N LYS A 523 -28.53 -12.61 -14.74
CA LYS A 523 -29.60 -13.52 -14.38
C LYS A 523 -29.06 -14.64 -13.50
N PHE A 524 -29.94 -15.31 -12.79
CA PHE A 524 -29.63 -16.59 -12.16
C PHE A 524 -29.75 -17.75 -13.18
N SER A 525 -29.12 -18.90 -12.92
CA SER A 525 -29.23 -20.10 -13.76
C SER A 525 -30.69 -20.59 -13.95
N ASN A 526 -31.60 -20.28 -13.03
CA ASN A 526 -33.04 -20.55 -13.21
C ASN A 526 -33.77 -19.56 -14.16
N GLY A 527 -33.05 -18.60 -14.74
CA GLY A 527 -33.58 -17.59 -15.67
C GLY A 527 -34.22 -16.35 -15.02
N GLN A 528 -34.24 -16.23 -13.69
CA GLN A 528 -34.71 -15.01 -13.02
C GLN A 528 -33.70 -13.87 -13.19
N THR A 529 -34.18 -12.64 -13.44
CA THR A 529 -33.34 -11.42 -13.44
C THR A 529 -32.55 -11.30 -12.12
N TYR A 530 -31.28 -10.91 -12.25
CA TYR A 530 -30.45 -10.43 -11.16
C TYR A 530 -29.99 -9.00 -11.49
N PHE A 531 -30.70 -8.02 -10.95
CA PHE A 531 -30.28 -6.62 -11.01
C PHE A 531 -29.54 -6.29 -9.71
N LEU A 532 -28.33 -5.73 -9.82
CA LEU A 532 -27.50 -5.46 -8.66
C LEU A 532 -27.99 -4.20 -7.93
N ILE A 533 -28.14 -4.30 -6.61
CA ILE A 533 -28.42 -3.20 -5.70
C ILE A 533 -27.42 -3.34 -4.55
N GLY A 534 -26.51 -2.39 -4.38
CA GLY A 534 -25.42 -2.57 -3.41
C GLY A 534 -24.50 -1.37 -3.23
N GLN A 535 -23.46 -1.62 -2.42
CA GLN A 535 -22.39 -0.68 -2.10
C GLN A 535 -21.09 -1.46 -1.94
N ASN A 536 -19.95 -0.77 -1.97
CA ASN A 536 -18.68 -1.36 -1.60
C ASN A 536 -18.68 -1.73 -0.09
N VAL A 537 -18.07 -2.84 0.30
CA VAL A 537 -17.71 -3.15 1.71
C VAL A 537 -16.38 -3.90 1.67
N CYS A 538 -15.34 -3.25 1.14
CA CYS A 538 -14.14 -3.93 0.68
C CYS A 538 -13.34 -4.56 1.83
N TRP A 539 -13.35 -3.93 3.02
CA TRP A 539 -12.74 -4.42 4.25
C TRP A 539 -13.46 -3.87 5.49
N VAL A 540 -13.06 -4.35 6.67
CA VAL A 540 -13.47 -3.83 7.98
C VAL A 540 -12.22 -3.80 8.87
N THR A 541 -11.98 -2.68 9.55
CA THR A 541 -10.84 -2.54 10.47
C THR A 541 -11.15 -3.14 11.85
N THR A 542 -10.13 -3.66 12.54
CA THR A 542 -10.30 -4.42 13.79
C THR A 542 -10.69 -3.57 15.00
N SER A 543 -10.50 -2.25 14.93
CA SER A 543 -10.94 -1.27 15.93
C SER A 543 -12.44 -0.93 15.82
N ASP A 544 -13.09 -1.32 14.73
CA ASP A 544 -14.47 -0.96 14.45
C ASP A 544 -15.44 -1.89 15.24
N SER A 545 -16.42 -1.31 15.92
CA SER A 545 -17.47 -2.07 16.63
C SER A 545 -18.41 -2.85 15.68
N TRP A 546 -18.20 -2.71 14.37
CA TRP A 546 -19.07 -3.18 13.30
C TRP A 546 -18.34 -4.19 12.41
N ARG A 547 -18.52 -5.48 12.69
CA ARG A 547 -17.87 -6.58 11.93
C ARG A 547 -18.52 -6.79 10.55
N PHE A 548 -17.81 -7.45 9.63
CA PHE A 548 -18.34 -7.87 8.32
C PHE A 548 -19.77 -8.46 8.35
N PRO A 549 -20.09 -9.41 9.27
CA PRO A 549 -21.46 -9.91 9.44
C PRO A 549 -22.55 -8.86 9.66
N ASN A 550 -22.23 -7.75 10.34
CA ASN A 550 -23.19 -6.69 10.63
C ASN A 550 -23.44 -5.83 9.39
N TYR A 551 -22.44 -5.63 8.53
CA TYR A 551 -22.65 -5.01 7.21
C TYR A 551 -23.54 -5.90 6.34
N LEU A 552 -23.24 -7.20 6.20
CA LEU A 552 -24.05 -8.12 5.37
C LEU A 552 -25.52 -8.17 5.80
N ARG A 553 -25.80 -8.21 7.11
CA ARG A 553 -27.18 -8.10 7.62
C ARG A 553 -27.82 -6.77 7.24
N LYS A 554 -27.09 -5.65 7.34
CA LYS A 554 -27.63 -4.32 7.00
C LYS A 554 -27.94 -4.15 5.52
N LEU A 555 -27.12 -4.75 4.64
CA LEU A 555 -27.40 -4.84 3.20
C LEU A 555 -28.74 -5.57 2.97
N ASN A 556 -28.89 -6.76 3.55
CA ASN A 556 -30.10 -7.58 3.41
C ASN A 556 -31.37 -6.88 3.98
N GLU A 557 -31.28 -6.28 5.18
CA GLU A 557 -32.37 -5.48 5.80
C GLU A 557 -32.88 -4.37 4.88
N THR A 558 -32.01 -3.82 4.04
CA THR A 558 -32.32 -2.70 3.15
C THR A 558 -32.57 -3.12 1.70
N GLY A 559 -32.69 -4.43 1.46
CA GLY A 559 -33.01 -4.99 0.14
C GLY A 559 -31.88 -4.84 -0.88
N GLN A 560 -30.65 -4.60 -0.42
CA GLN A 560 -29.44 -4.73 -1.21
C GLN A 560 -29.11 -6.23 -1.38
N ASN A 561 -28.48 -6.57 -2.50
CA ASN A 561 -28.11 -7.93 -2.87
C ASN A 561 -26.65 -8.07 -3.32
N TRP A 562 -25.89 -6.98 -3.45
CA TRP A 562 -24.50 -7.01 -3.91
C TRP A 562 -23.54 -6.35 -2.92
N THR A 563 -22.31 -6.86 -2.83
CA THR A 563 -21.17 -6.18 -2.20
C THR A 563 -19.87 -6.55 -2.90
N ARG A 564 -18.85 -5.68 -2.81
CA ARG A 564 -17.46 -6.03 -3.14
C ARG A 564 -16.66 -6.33 -1.88
N LEU A 565 -15.75 -7.30 -1.96
CA LEU A 565 -14.88 -7.78 -0.89
C LEU A 565 -13.44 -7.86 -1.41
N TRP A 566 -12.46 -7.25 -0.73
CA TRP A 566 -11.06 -7.25 -1.15
C TRP A 566 -10.21 -8.27 -0.40
N ASN A 567 -9.20 -8.81 -1.09
CA ASN A 567 -8.07 -9.47 -0.46
C ASN A 567 -6.95 -8.44 -0.23
N CYS A 568 -6.86 -7.88 0.98
CA CYS A 568 -5.93 -6.78 1.30
C CYS A 568 -5.27 -6.94 2.68
N PRO A 569 -4.01 -6.52 2.87
CA PRO A 569 -3.24 -6.82 4.08
C PRO A 569 -3.75 -6.11 5.35
N TRP A 570 -4.45 -4.98 5.22
CA TRP A 570 -5.14 -4.30 6.34
C TRP A 570 -6.53 -4.88 6.65
N GLY A 571 -7.08 -5.70 5.75
CA GLY A 571 -8.31 -6.47 5.92
C GLY A 571 -8.00 -7.96 6.11
N LEU A 572 -8.59 -8.80 5.27
CA LEU A 572 -8.29 -10.24 5.17
C LEU A 572 -7.43 -10.51 3.94
N ILE A 573 -6.34 -11.26 4.09
CA ILE A 573 -5.38 -11.54 3.01
C ILE A 573 -5.03 -13.03 2.95
N ILE A 574 -4.98 -13.59 1.74
CA ILE A 574 -4.68 -15.02 1.54
C ILE A 574 -3.17 -15.25 1.43
N GLU A 575 -2.49 -14.44 0.63
CA GLU A 575 -1.05 -14.54 0.33
C GLU A 575 -0.41 -13.16 0.50
N TRP A 576 0.64 -13.05 1.32
CA TRP A 576 1.36 -11.80 1.56
C TRP A 576 2.74 -12.07 2.19
N GLY A 577 3.62 -11.06 2.20
CA GLY A 577 4.86 -11.11 2.96
C GLY A 577 4.62 -11.10 4.48
N GLU A 578 5.66 -11.48 5.22
CA GLU A 578 5.68 -11.39 6.69
C GLU A 578 5.57 -9.91 7.14
N PRO A 579 4.93 -9.60 8.28
CA PRO A 579 4.34 -10.53 9.26
C PRO A 579 2.86 -10.88 9.00
N ARG A 580 2.28 -10.43 7.87
CA ARG A 580 0.82 -10.48 7.65
C ARG A 580 0.37 -11.73 6.88
N GLY A 581 1.23 -12.25 6.01
CA GLY A 581 1.14 -13.57 5.38
C GLY A 581 2.41 -14.39 5.61
N GLN A 582 2.54 -15.52 4.93
CA GLN A 582 3.61 -16.52 5.14
C GLN A 582 4.57 -16.62 3.94
N GLY A 583 4.64 -15.58 3.10
CA GLY A 583 5.41 -15.58 1.85
C GLY A 583 4.68 -16.22 0.67
N LEU A 584 5.39 -16.31 -0.46
CA LEU A 584 4.85 -16.78 -1.73
C LEU A 584 4.45 -18.27 -1.69
N GLY A 585 3.27 -18.59 -2.24
CA GLY A 585 2.75 -19.95 -2.28
C GLY A 585 2.36 -20.52 -0.91
N ARG A 586 2.11 -19.66 0.09
CA ARG A 586 1.74 -20.04 1.46
C ARG A 586 0.51 -19.26 1.92
N TYR A 587 -0.60 -19.96 2.09
CA TYR A 587 -1.90 -19.33 2.32
C TYR A 587 -2.31 -19.27 3.79
N ASN A 588 -2.75 -18.08 4.22
CA ASN A 588 -3.22 -17.81 5.57
C ASN A 588 -4.57 -18.50 5.81
N GLN A 589 -4.52 -19.60 6.56
CA GLN A 589 -5.68 -20.42 6.88
C GLN A 589 -6.67 -19.74 7.83
N LYS A 590 -6.23 -18.83 8.69
CA LYS A 590 -7.11 -18.11 9.63
C LYS A 590 -8.01 -17.12 8.89
N ASP A 591 -7.41 -16.29 8.04
CA ASP A 591 -8.15 -15.36 7.19
C ASP A 591 -9.05 -16.11 6.20
N SER A 592 -8.56 -17.24 5.64
CA SER A 592 -9.36 -18.11 4.78
C SER A 592 -10.55 -18.74 5.51
N PHE A 593 -10.43 -19.05 6.82
CA PHE A 593 -11.56 -19.50 7.63
C PHE A 593 -12.56 -18.36 7.89
N GLU A 594 -12.10 -17.13 8.05
CA GLU A 594 -13.00 -15.97 8.17
C GLU A 594 -13.75 -15.68 6.85
N PHE A 595 -13.08 -15.81 5.70
CA PHE A 595 -13.72 -15.77 4.38
C PHE A 595 -14.82 -16.86 4.24
N ASP A 596 -14.59 -18.09 4.72
CA ASP A 596 -15.65 -19.12 4.74
C ASP A 596 -16.90 -18.61 5.46
N LYS A 597 -16.75 -17.95 6.62
CA LYS A 597 -17.87 -17.45 7.42
C LYS A 597 -18.56 -16.24 6.82
N ILE A 598 -17.83 -15.36 6.13
CA ILE A 598 -18.40 -14.23 5.38
C ILE A 598 -19.24 -14.76 4.22
N ILE A 599 -18.72 -15.73 3.46
CA ILE A 599 -19.38 -16.31 2.29
C ILE A 599 -20.60 -17.17 2.69
N GLU A 600 -20.48 -18.02 3.72
CA GLU A 600 -21.62 -18.79 4.27
C GLU A 600 -22.76 -17.86 4.76
N LEU A 601 -22.43 -16.72 5.37
CA LEU A 601 -23.43 -15.74 5.81
C LEU A 601 -24.06 -14.99 4.61
N ALA A 602 -23.25 -14.54 3.66
CA ALA A 602 -23.75 -13.89 2.43
C ALA A 602 -24.70 -14.81 1.66
N GLU A 603 -24.37 -16.11 1.56
CA GLU A 603 -25.20 -17.14 0.95
C GLU A 603 -26.56 -17.29 1.66
N SER A 604 -26.58 -17.24 2.99
CA SER A 604 -27.81 -17.31 3.78
C SER A 604 -28.70 -16.05 3.67
N LEU A 605 -28.09 -14.89 3.39
CA LEU A 605 -28.76 -13.60 3.28
C LEU A 605 -29.12 -13.22 1.83
N GLY A 606 -28.72 -14.00 0.83
CA GLY A 606 -28.89 -13.65 -0.58
C GLY A 606 -28.09 -12.42 -1.00
N ILE A 607 -26.93 -12.21 -0.36
CA ILE A 607 -25.92 -11.23 -0.79
C ILE A 607 -24.91 -11.95 -1.68
N TYR A 608 -24.56 -11.33 -2.79
CA TYR A 608 -23.62 -11.84 -3.77
C TYR A 608 -22.37 -10.96 -3.84
N ILE A 609 -21.21 -11.60 -3.85
CA ILE A 609 -19.89 -10.99 -3.62
C ILE A 609 -19.13 -10.90 -4.95
N GLN A 610 -18.72 -9.68 -5.32
CA GLN A 610 -17.58 -9.48 -6.22
C GLN A 610 -16.31 -9.60 -5.38
N PHE A 611 -15.52 -10.66 -5.59
CA PHE A 611 -14.30 -10.91 -4.82
C PHE A 611 -13.10 -10.33 -5.58
N CYS A 612 -12.62 -9.19 -5.13
CA CYS A 612 -11.44 -8.51 -5.65
C CYS A 612 -10.18 -9.20 -5.11
N LEU A 613 -9.43 -9.81 -6.01
CA LEU A 613 -8.26 -10.62 -5.71
C LEU A 613 -7.05 -9.76 -5.37
N ASP A 614 -6.78 -8.71 -6.13
CA ASP A 614 -5.63 -7.81 -5.93
C ASP A 614 -6.06 -6.34 -6.07
N TYR A 615 -5.17 -5.41 -5.73
CA TYR A 615 -5.40 -3.96 -5.81
C TYR A 615 -4.12 -3.25 -6.27
N HIS A 616 -4.25 -2.10 -6.92
CA HIS A 616 -3.13 -1.37 -7.53
C HIS A 616 -1.92 -1.17 -6.60
N GLY A 617 -2.17 -0.81 -5.34
CA GLY A 617 -1.12 -0.51 -4.36
C GLY A 617 -0.18 -1.68 -4.08
N ALA A 618 -0.68 -2.92 -4.17
CA ALA A 618 0.13 -4.12 -4.04
C ALA A 618 1.22 -4.23 -5.11
N PHE A 619 1.05 -3.56 -6.26
CA PHE A 619 1.96 -3.54 -7.39
C PHE A 619 2.41 -2.10 -7.74
N HIS A 620 2.38 -1.19 -6.76
CA HIS A 620 2.93 0.15 -6.88
C HIS A 620 4.15 0.30 -5.95
N LYS A 621 5.30 0.73 -6.52
CA LYS A 621 6.62 0.75 -5.84
C LYS A 621 6.61 1.53 -4.53
N GLU A 622 5.82 2.59 -4.48
CA GLU A 622 5.76 3.55 -3.35
C GLU A 622 4.61 3.29 -2.36
N ILE A 623 3.77 2.26 -2.59
CA ILE A 623 2.59 1.96 -1.74
C ILE A 623 2.83 0.71 -0.89
N THR A 624 2.66 -0.49 -1.45
CA THR A 624 2.84 -1.75 -0.70
C THR A 624 3.61 -2.84 -1.45
N TRP A 625 4.26 -2.51 -2.57
CA TRP A 625 5.12 -3.46 -3.30
C TRP A 625 6.22 -4.07 -2.42
N GLU A 626 6.80 -3.30 -1.49
CA GLU A 626 7.88 -3.78 -0.63
C GLU A 626 7.48 -4.90 0.33
N GLN A 627 6.19 -5.07 0.62
CA GLN A 627 5.67 -6.14 1.49
C GLN A 627 4.92 -7.24 0.71
N ASN A 628 4.80 -7.11 -0.61
CA ASN A 628 4.12 -8.08 -1.46
C ASN A 628 4.94 -9.39 -1.55
N ALA A 629 4.27 -10.55 -1.45
CA ALA A 629 4.89 -11.88 -1.55
C ALA A 629 5.61 -12.13 -2.90
N TYR A 630 5.20 -11.47 -3.99
CA TYR A 630 5.83 -11.61 -5.30
C TYR A 630 7.14 -10.81 -5.42
N ASN A 631 7.42 -9.89 -4.49
CA ASN A 631 8.64 -9.11 -4.47
C ASN A 631 9.86 -9.98 -4.09
N TYR A 632 10.94 -9.85 -4.85
CA TYR A 632 12.22 -10.51 -4.65
C TYR A 632 12.78 -10.34 -3.23
N LYS A 633 12.58 -9.18 -2.60
CA LYS A 633 12.97 -8.92 -1.20
C LYS A 633 12.26 -9.82 -0.19
N ASN A 634 11.06 -10.33 -0.53
CA ASN A 634 10.24 -11.20 0.31
C ASN A 634 10.28 -12.67 -0.17
N GLY A 635 11.25 -13.02 -1.03
CA GLY A 635 11.38 -14.36 -1.59
C GLY A 635 10.48 -14.64 -2.79
N GLY A 636 9.92 -13.63 -3.44
CA GLY A 636 9.24 -13.78 -4.74
C GLY A 636 10.20 -13.75 -5.94
N PRO A 637 9.69 -13.97 -7.18
CA PRO A 637 10.51 -13.94 -8.38
C PRO A 637 10.75 -12.52 -8.94
N CYS A 638 9.91 -11.54 -8.61
CA CYS A 638 9.86 -10.23 -9.28
C CYS A 638 10.65 -9.15 -8.53
N LYS A 639 11.58 -8.47 -9.21
CA LYS A 639 12.28 -7.29 -8.66
C LYS A 639 11.41 -6.05 -8.79
N GLU A 640 10.77 -5.89 -9.95
CA GLU A 640 9.88 -4.77 -10.27
C GLU A 640 8.41 -5.24 -10.38
N PRO A 641 7.40 -4.42 -10.07
CA PRO A 641 6.00 -4.86 -10.05
C PRO A 641 5.50 -5.37 -11.41
N ILE A 642 5.91 -4.72 -12.50
CA ILE A 642 5.53 -5.10 -13.87
C ILE A 642 6.03 -6.49 -14.27
N GLU A 643 7.01 -7.06 -13.55
CA GLU A 643 7.49 -8.41 -13.81
C GLU A 643 6.45 -9.48 -13.47
N PHE A 644 5.54 -9.22 -12.54
CA PHE A 644 4.42 -10.12 -12.21
C PHE A 644 3.58 -10.50 -13.43
N PHE A 645 3.44 -9.58 -14.39
CA PHE A 645 2.61 -9.78 -15.58
C PHE A 645 3.31 -10.58 -16.70
N LYS A 646 4.66 -10.74 -16.64
CA LYS A 646 5.46 -11.44 -17.66
C LYS A 646 6.20 -12.68 -17.15
N ASP A 647 6.63 -12.71 -15.89
CA ASP A 647 7.45 -13.78 -15.33
C ASP A 647 6.64 -15.08 -15.20
N SER A 648 7.18 -16.18 -15.71
CA SER A 648 6.50 -17.47 -15.74
C SER A 648 6.34 -18.09 -14.35
N THR A 649 7.26 -17.80 -13.41
CA THR A 649 7.17 -18.25 -12.02
C THR A 649 6.07 -17.49 -11.30
N ALA A 650 6.02 -16.16 -11.44
CA ALA A 650 4.97 -15.33 -10.85
C ALA A 650 3.57 -15.78 -11.33
N LYS A 651 3.41 -15.98 -12.64
CA LYS A 651 2.17 -16.51 -13.24
C LYS A 651 1.78 -17.88 -12.70
N GLU A 652 2.73 -18.79 -12.50
CA GLU A 652 2.48 -20.13 -11.98
C GLU A 652 2.05 -20.11 -10.50
N TYR A 653 2.72 -19.30 -9.65
CA TYR A 653 2.28 -19.12 -8.26
C TYR A 653 0.90 -18.45 -8.17
N TYR A 654 0.61 -17.49 -9.05
CA TYR A 654 -0.72 -16.89 -9.12
C TYR A 654 -1.79 -17.91 -9.52
N LYS A 655 -1.52 -18.80 -10.49
CA LYS A 655 -2.42 -19.92 -10.83
C LYS A 655 -2.67 -20.84 -9.64
N ARG A 656 -1.65 -21.16 -8.82
CA ARG A 656 -1.84 -21.94 -7.57
C ARG A 656 -2.77 -21.23 -6.59
N ARG A 657 -2.64 -19.91 -6.45
CA ARG A 657 -3.52 -19.08 -5.61
C ARG A 657 -4.96 -19.09 -6.15
N LEU A 658 -5.15 -18.88 -7.45
CA LEU A 658 -6.47 -19.01 -8.10
C LEU A 658 -7.07 -20.41 -7.90
N ARG A 659 -6.27 -21.49 -8.04
CA ARG A 659 -6.70 -22.88 -7.78
C ARG A 659 -7.19 -23.06 -6.35
N TYR A 660 -6.50 -22.52 -5.35
CA TYR A 660 -6.91 -22.60 -3.95
C TYR A 660 -8.21 -21.81 -3.68
N ILE A 661 -8.32 -20.60 -4.22
CA ILE A 661 -9.51 -19.73 -4.10
C ILE A 661 -10.74 -20.42 -4.68
N VAL A 662 -10.65 -20.95 -5.90
CA VAL A 662 -11.73 -21.69 -6.56
C VAL A 662 -12.04 -23.00 -5.83
N ALA A 663 -11.03 -23.76 -5.39
CA ALA A 663 -11.25 -25.00 -4.63
C ALA A 663 -12.03 -24.76 -3.33
N ARG A 664 -11.76 -23.64 -2.64
CA ARG A 664 -12.36 -23.34 -1.33
C ARG A 664 -13.73 -22.67 -1.45
N TRP A 665 -13.95 -21.79 -2.43
CA TRP A 665 -15.16 -20.96 -2.51
C TRP A 665 -15.92 -21.02 -3.84
N GLY A 666 -15.36 -21.59 -4.90
CA GLY A 666 -16.01 -21.74 -6.23
C GLY A 666 -17.20 -22.71 -6.26
N TYR A 667 -17.63 -23.24 -5.12
CA TYR A 667 -18.91 -23.92 -4.99
C TYR A 667 -20.07 -22.94 -4.66
N SER A 668 -19.76 -21.80 -4.03
CA SER A 668 -20.77 -20.99 -3.36
C SER A 668 -21.53 -20.12 -4.34
N ARG A 669 -22.85 -20.24 -4.32
CA ARG A 669 -23.75 -19.36 -5.08
C ARG A 669 -23.69 -17.90 -4.62
N ALA A 670 -23.01 -17.58 -3.52
CA ALA A 670 -22.79 -16.22 -3.05
C ALA A 670 -21.57 -15.53 -3.70
N ILE A 671 -20.73 -16.24 -4.43
CA ILE A 671 -19.77 -15.58 -5.32
C ILE A 671 -20.53 -15.14 -6.58
N MET A 672 -20.49 -13.85 -6.90
CA MET A 672 -20.93 -13.35 -8.21
C MET A 672 -19.77 -13.47 -9.21
N SER A 673 -18.60 -13.00 -8.81
CA SER A 673 -17.49 -12.81 -9.71
C SER A 673 -16.12 -12.80 -9.03
N TRP A 674 -15.12 -13.20 -9.82
CA TRP A 674 -13.70 -12.98 -9.56
C TRP A 674 -13.26 -11.68 -10.25
N GLU A 675 -12.81 -10.70 -9.48
CA GLU A 675 -12.23 -9.46 -9.99
C GLU A 675 -10.71 -9.53 -9.80
N PHE A 676 -9.92 -9.49 -10.88
CA PHE A 676 -8.47 -9.62 -10.76
C PHE A 676 -7.85 -8.45 -9.98
N PHE A 677 -8.17 -7.22 -10.36
CA PHE A 677 -7.59 -6.03 -9.76
C PHE A 677 -8.63 -4.96 -9.50
N ASN A 678 -8.46 -4.26 -8.37
CA ASN A 678 -8.87 -2.88 -8.25
C ASN A 678 -7.85 -1.98 -8.96
N GLU A 679 -8.28 -1.27 -10.00
CA GLU A 679 -7.57 -0.18 -10.67
C GLU A 679 -6.20 -0.55 -11.24
N VAL A 680 -6.14 -1.59 -12.08
CA VAL A 680 -4.86 -2.11 -12.59
C VAL A 680 -4.03 -1.10 -13.38
N ASP A 681 -4.60 0.01 -13.84
CA ASP A 681 -3.86 1.10 -14.49
C ASP A 681 -3.12 2.05 -13.54
N LEU A 682 -3.25 1.86 -12.22
CA LEU A 682 -2.48 2.56 -11.19
C LEU A 682 -1.29 1.74 -10.63
N ILE A 683 -0.93 0.61 -11.25
CA ILE A 683 0.34 -0.08 -10.93
C ILE A 683 1.54 0.71 -11.46
N SER A 684 2.73 0.49 -10.90
CA SER A 684 3.94 1.07 -11.48
C SER A 684 4.30 0.41 -12.83
N ASP A 685 4.76 1.22 -13.78
CA ASP A 685 5.19 0.81 -15.12
C ASP A 685 4.10 0.09 -15.96
N TYR A 686 2.83 0.50 -15.80
CA TYR A 686 1.68 -0.09 -16.48
C TYR A 686 1.81 -0.16 -18.03
N ASP A 687 1.73 -1.37 -18.57
CA ASP A 687 1.60 -1.65 -20.00
C ASP A 687 0.28 -2.38 -20.28
N GLU A 688 -0.67 -1.70 -20.94
CA GLU A 688 -2.00 -2.25 -21.24
C GLU A 688 -1.95 -3.54 -22.08
N LYS A 689 -0.99 -3.68 -23.00
CA LYS A 689 -0.90 -4.91 -23.82
C LYS A 689 -0.43 -6.08 -22.97
N LEU A 690 0.63 -5.90 -22.20
CA LEU A 690 1.17 -6.94 -21.32
C LEU A 690 0.12 -7.36 -20.26
N VAL A 691 -0.54 -6.37 -19.65
CA VAL A 691 -1.60 -6.62 -18.67
C VAL A 691 -2.80 -7.32 -19.32
N ALA A 692 -3.18 -6.99 -20.56
CA ALA A 692 -4.24 -7.70 -21.28
C ALA A 692 -3.88 -9.15 -21.64
N ASP A 693 -2.64 -9.41 -22.09
CA ASP A 693 -2.17 -10.76 -22.37
C ASP A 693 -2.19 -11.62 -21.08
N TRP A 694 -1.79 -11.04 -19.94
CA TRP A 694 -1.88 -11.69 -18.62
C TRP A 694 -3.34 -11.94 -18.20
N HIS A 695 -4.24 -10.95 -18.35
CA HIS A 695 -5.66 -11.10 -18.00
C HIS A 695 -6.30 -12.22 -18.83
N LYS A 696 -5.96 -12.31 -20.12
CA LYS A 696 -6.43 -13.39 -20.99
C LYS A 696 -5.95 -14.76 -20.51
N GLU A 697 -4.69 -14.87 -20.11
CA GLU A 697 -4.11 -16.13 -19.61
C GLU A 697 -4.78 -16.57 -18.30
N MET A 698 -4.89 -15.68 -17.31
CA MET A 698 -5.48 -16.01 -16.01
C MET A 698 -6.99 -16.22 -16.09
N ALA A 699 -7.71 -15.49 -16.94
CA ALA A 699 -9.14 -15.68 -17.10
C ALA A 699 -9.48 -17.01 -17.80
N ASN A 700 -8.65 -17.46 -18.75
CA ASN A 700 -8.78 -18.79 -19.34
C ASN A 700 -8.48 -19.89 -18.30
N TYR A 701 -7.46 -19.71 -17.46
CA TYR A 701 -7.17 -20.64 -16.37
C TYR A 701 -8.32 -20.71 -15.35
N LEU A 702 -8.88 -19.57 -14.90
CA LEU A 702 -10.09 -19.55 -14.05
C LEU A 702 -11.26 -20.27 -14.72
N LYS A 703 -11.52 -19.99 -16.01
CA LYS A 703 -12.55 -20.69 -16.80
C LYS A 703 -12.30 -22.19 -16.93
N GLU A 704 -11.08 -22.68 -16.82
CA GLU A 704 -10.77 -24.12 -16.79
C GLU A 704 -11.16 -24.72 -15.43
N ILE A 705 -10.61 -24.19 -14.33
CA ILE A 705 -10.69 -24.78 -12.99
C ILE A 705 -12.02 -24.55 -12.25
N ASP A 706 -12.72 -23.46 -12.54
CA ASP A 706 -13.99 -23.13 -11.90
C ASP A 706 -15.12 -23.91 -12.57
N PHE A 707 -15.68 -24.91 -11.89
CA PHE A 707 -16.75 -25.73 -12.44
C PHE A 707 -18.09 -24.98 -12.57
N ALA A 708 -18.31 -23.96 -11.74
CA ALA A 708 -19.52 -23.13 -11.71
C ALA A 708 -19.47 -22.00 -12.75
N LYS A 709 -18.28 -21.68 -13.27
CA LYS A 709 -18.03 -20.66 -14.30
C LYS A 709 -18.49 -19.26 -13.85
N HIS A 710 -18.10 -18.87 -12.63
CA HIS A 710 -18.35 -17.52 -12.11
C HIS A 710 -17.85 -16.45 -13.08
N LEU A 711 -18.48 -15.27 -13.02
CA LEU A 711 -18.13 -14.15 -13.88
C LEU A 711 -16.72 -13.64 -13.54
N ILE A 712 -16.01 -13.13 -14.54
CA ILE A 712 -14.64 -12.61 -14.37
C ILE A 712 -14.60 -11.14 -14.78
N THR A 713 -13.98 -10.28 -13.97
CA THR A 713 -13.79 -8.86 -14.28
C THR A 713 -12.45 -8.32 -13.77
N THR A 714 -12.23 -7.02 -13.94
CA THR A 714 -11.15 -6.22 -13.37
C THR A 714 -11.64 -4.76 -13.33
N SER A 715 -10.93 -3.83 -12.67
CA SER A 715 -11.28 -2.41 -12.69
C SER A 715 -10.12 -1.48 -13.05
N PHE A 716 -10.47 -0.21 -13.34
CA PHE A 716 -9.59 0.85 -13.78
C PHE A 716 -10.00 2.15 -13.10
N ALA A 717 -9.04 2.96 -12.67
CA ALA A 717 -9.32 4.24 -12.01
C ALA A 717 -9.84 5.28 -13.02
N ARG A 718 -9.31 5.21 -14.25
CA ARG A 718 -9.73 6.03 -15.39
C ARG A 718 -10.93 5.41 -16.10
N ALA A 719 -11.89 6.25 -16.46
CA ALA A 719 -13.22 5.80 -16.86
C ALA A 719 -13.19 4.99 -18.16
N PHE A 720 -12.28 5.28 -19.10
CA PHE A 720 -12.13 4.58 -20.39
C PHE A 720 -10.74 3.96 -20.62
N ALA A 721 -9.95 3.77 -19.56
CA ALA A 721 -8.81 2.87 -19.60
C ALA A 721 -9.24 1.40 -19.79
N GLY A 722 -8.28 0.55 -20.18
CA GLY A 722 -8.45 -0.89 -20.23
C GLY A 722 -9.20 -1.45 -21.44
N ASP A 723 -9.22 -0.74 -22.57
CA ASP A 723 -9.91 -1.16 -23.80
C ASP A 723 -9.53 -2.56 -24.25
N LYS A 724 -8.24 -2.91 -24.26
CA LYS A 724 -7.79 -4.24 -24.65
C LYS A 724 -8.33 -5.33 -23.71
N ILE A 725 -8.46 -5.02 -22.42
CA ILE A 725 -8.93 -5.95 -21.39
C ILE A 725 -10.45 -6.11 -21.46
N TYR A 726 -11.21 -5.02 -21.50
CA TYR A 726 -12.66 -5.08 -21.64
C TYR A 726 -13.14 -5.59 -23.00
N SER A 727 -12.26 -5.67 -24.01
CA SER A 727 -12.53 -6.33 -25.29
C SER A 727 -12.34 -7.86 -25.27
N LEU A 728 -11.66 -8.44 -24.26
CA LEU A 728 -11.46 -9.89 -24.14
C LEU A 728 -12.77 -10.64 -23.92
N GLU A 729 -13.04 -11.74 -24.62
CA GLU A 729 -14.24 -12.58 -24.38
C GLU A 729 -14.22 -13.29 -23.01
N GLU A 730 -13.05 -13.31 -22.37
CA GLU A 730 -12.85 -13.87 -21.04
C GLU A 730 -13.28 -12.94 -19.91
N ILE A 731 -13.30 -11.63 -20.15
CA ILE A 731 -13.80 -10.63 -19.21
C ILE A 731 -15.32 -10.48 -19.41
N SER A 732 -16.09 -10.90 -18.41
CA SER A 732 -17.55 -11.10 -18.47
C SER A 732 -18.35 -9.80 -18.58
N TYR A 733 -17.96 -8.78 -17.81
CA TYR A 733 -18.62 -7.47 -17.79
C TYR A 733 -17.60 -6.36 -17.58
N ALA A 734 -17.97 -5.15 -17.99
CA ALA A 734 -17.16 -3.95 -17.75
C ALA A 734 -17.67 -3.21 -16.51
N GLN A 735 -16.76 -2.54 -15.80
CA GLN A 735 -17.14 -1.62 -14.72
C GLN A 735 -16.37 -0.29 -14.86
N THR A 736 -16.88 0.74 -14.19
CA THR A 736 -16.27 2.08 -14.17
C THR A 736 -16.12 2.57 -12.74
N HIS A 737 -14.99 3.20 -12.45
CA HIS A 737 -14.82 4.09 -11.30
C HIS A 737 -15.04 5.53 -11.78
N MET A 738 -15.77 6.35 -11.03
CA MET A 738 -16.04 7.73 -11.41
C MET A 738 -16.28 8.61 -10.18
N TYR A 739 -15.58 9.74 -10.10
CA TYR A 739 -15.67 10.66 -8.96
C TYR A 739 -16.05 12.07 -9.45
N THR A 740 -17.30 12.45 -9.20
CA THR A 740 -17.99 13.61 -9.80
C THR A 740 -19.11 14.13 -8.89
N ASP A 741 -19.30 15.45 -8.86
CA ASP A 741 -20.42 16.10 -8.16
C ASP A 741 -21.67 16.22 -9.06
N GLU A 742 -21.55 15.92 -10.36
CA GLU A 742 -22.66 15.79 -11.31
C GLU A 742 -22.82 14.30 -11.64
N MET A 743 -23.90 13.71 -11.11
CA MET A 743 -24.15 12.27 -11.23
C MET A 743 -24.97 11.92 -12.48
N LEU A 744 -25.96 12.74 -12.84
CA LEU A 744 -27.00 12.36 -13.80
C LEU A 744 -26.42 12.22 -15.21
N ASN A 745 -25.74 13.26 -15.72
CA ASN A 745 -25.14 13.23 -17.05
C ASN A 745 -23.86 12.40 -17.10
N GLY A 746 -23.08 12.37 -16.02
CA GLY A 746 -21.93 11.48 -15.86
C GLY A 746 -22.34 10.00 -16.03
N ILE A 747 -23.29 9.52 -15.24
CA ILE A 747 -23.75 8.12 -15.27
C ILE A 747 -24.41 7.77 -16.60
N PHE A 748 -25.31 8.62 -17.09
CA PHE A 748 -26.05 8.41 -18.34
C PHE A 748 -25.12 8.24 -19.54
N ASN A 749 -24.21 9.18 -19.77
CA ASN A 749 -23.35 9.17 -20.95
C ASN A 749 -22.29 8.07 -20.88
N VAL A 750 -21.69 7.84 -19.70
CA VAL A 750 -20.68 6.79 -19.53
C VAL A 750 -21.30 5.40 -19.70
N SER A 751 -22.50 5.14 -19.16
CA SER A 751 -23.15 3.83 -19.31
C SER A 751 -23.52 3.54 -20.77
N LEU A 752 -24.09 4.53 -21.46
CA LEU A 752 -24.39 4.44 -22.90
C LEU A 752 -23.16 4.11 -23.75
N GLU A 753 -22.05 4.84 -23.57
CA GLU A 753 -20.84 4.61 -24.35
C GLU A 753 -20.17 3.27 -23.99
N LYS A 754 -20.16 2.87 -22.72
CA LYS A 754 -19.61 1.57 -22.27
C LYS A 754 -20.37 0.38 -22.86
N MET A 755 -21.71 0.40 -22.82
CA MET A 755 -22.53 -0.64 -23.47
C MET A 755 -22.30 -0.70 -24.97
N LYS A 756 -22.28 0.46 -25.64
CA LYS A 756 -22.05 0.58 -27.10
C LYS A 756 -20.68 0.04 -27.50
N ARG A 757 -19.64 0.36 -26.72
CA ARG A 757 -18.23 0.03 -26.99
C ARG A 757 -17.93 -1.46 -26.80
N TYR A 758 -18.33 -2.05 -25.67
CA TYR A 758 -17.94 -3.42 -25.33
C TYR A 758 -19.03 -4.49 -25.53
N LYS A 759 -20.31 -4.10 -25.65
CA LYS A 759 -21.46 -5.02 -25.83
C LYS A 759 -21.54 -6.10 -24.72
N LYS A 760 -21.36 -5.64 -23.48
CA LYS A 760 -21.36 -6.41 -22.23
C LYS A 760 -22.16 -5.66 -21.16
N PRO A 761 -22.58 -6.32 -20.07
CA PRO A 761 -23.14 -5.62 -18.93
C PRO A 761 -22.15 -4.56 -18.42
N HIS A 762 -22.67 -3.42 -17.97
CA HIS A 762 -21.87 -2.33 -17.41
C HIS A 762 -22.56 -1.74 -16.19
N PHE A 763 -21.79 -1.51 -15.13
CA PHE A 763 -22.21 -0.71 -13.97
C PHE A 763 -21.01 0.04 -13.38
N PHE A 764 -21.25 0.91 -12.41
CA PHE A 764 -20.19 1.67 -11.74
C PHE A 764 -19.75 0.89 -10.50
N GLY A 765 -18.53 0.33 -10.53
CA GLY A 765 -17.94 -0.45 -9.43
C GLY A 765 -17.48 0.41 -8.26
N GLU A 766 -17.15 1.67 -8.54
CA GLU A 766 -16.98 2.73 -7.55
C GLU A 766 -17.63 4.02 -8.06
N ILE A 767 -18.27 4.76 -7.16
CA ILE A 767 -18.74 6.12 -7.44
C ILE A 767 -18.77 6.99 -6.17
N GLY A 768 -18.66 8.31 -6.37
CA GLY A 768 -19.16 9.33 -5.45
C GLY A 768 -18.63 10.71 -5.81
N GLY A 769 -18.48 11.61 -4.82
CA GLY A 769 -18.11 13.01 -5.05
C GLY A 769 -16.73 13.22 -5.66
N ALA A 770 -16.51 14.42 -6.20
CA ALA A 770 -15.26 14.78 -6.85
C ALA A 770 -14.08 14.76 -5.87
N VAL A 771 -12.97 14.12 -6.29
CA VAL A 771 -11.73 14.08 -5.50
C VAL A 771 -11.13 15.49 -5.42
N THR A 772 -11.20 16.11 -4.24
CA THR A 772 -10.66 17.45 -3.96
C THR A 772 -10.07 17.50 -2.55
N ASP A 773 -9.41 18.61 -2.19
CA ASP A 773 -8.86 18.88 -0.86
C ASP A 773 -9.87 18.64 0.30
N VAL A 774 -11.18 18.69 0.04
CA VAL A 774 -12.25 18.45 1.02
C VAL A 774 -13.34 17.57 0.42
N SER A 775 -13.41 16.30 0.85
CA SER A 775 -14.48 15.37 0.45
C SER A 775 -15.87 15.95 0.68
N VAL A 776 -16.75 15.78 -0.32
CA VAL A 776 -18.14 16.22 -0.29
C VAL A 776 -18.96 15.39 0.72
N GLU A 777 -18.64 14.10 0.84
CA GLU A 777 -19.23 13.13 1.76
C GLU A 777 -19.10 13.54 3.23
N ALA A 778 -18.05 14.27 3.57
CA ALA A 778 -17.85 14.82 4.91
C ALA A 778 -18.96 15.83 5.28
N LYS A 779 -19.56 16.51 4.29
CA LYS A 779 -20.57 17.57 4.47
C LYS A 779 -21.98 17.16 4.02
N ASP A 780 -22.12 16.25 3.05
CA ASP A 780 -23.42 15.76 2.56
C ASP A 780 -24.09 14.79 3.56
N LYS A 781 -24.57 15.31 4.68
CA LYS A 781 -25.20 14.50 5.74
C LYS A 781 -26.53 13.86 5.34
N LYS A 782 -27.07 14.19 4.15
CA LYS A 782 -28.29 13.59 3.59
C LYS A 782 -28.01 12.52 2.54
N GLY A 783 -26.78 12.42 2.02
CA GLY A 783 -26.45 11.52 0.92
C GLY A 783 -27.18 11.91 -0.37
N ILE A 784 -27.20 13.19 -0.72
CA ILE A 784 -27.74 13.71 -1.99
C ILE A 784 -26.95 13.13 -3.17
N LEU A 785 -25.63 13.05 -3.09
CA LEU A 785 -24.82 12.41 -4.15
C LEU A 785 -25.08 10.91 -4.26
N LEU A 786 -25.24 10.22 -3.13
CA LEU A 786 -25.65 8.81 -3.09
C LEU A 786 -27.02 8.62 -3.75
N HIS A 787 -27.99 9.44 -3.38
CA HIS A 787 -29.34 9.40 -3.93
C HIS A 787 -29.34 9.62 -5.44
N ASP A 788 -28.67 10.68 -5.91
CA ASP A 788 -28.56 11.00 -7.33
C ASP A 788 -27.85 9.88 -8.10
N ALA A 789 -26.81 9.26 -7.54
CA ALA A 789 -26.10 8.13 -8.17
C ALA A 789 -26.99 6.89 -8.32
N LEU A 790 -27.79 6.57 -7.29
CA LEU A 790 -28.72 5.46 -7.29
C LEU A 790 -29.86 5.65 -8.32
N TRP A 791 -30.53 6.80 -8.32
CA TRP A 791 -31.65 7.05 -9.24
C TRP A 791 -31.19 7.25 -10.68
N SER A 792 -30.04 7.90 -10.91
CA SER A 792 -29.48 8.05 -12.27
C SER A 792 -29.13 6.70 -12.89
N SER A 793 -28.50 5.79 -12.13
CA SER A 793 -28.03 4.49 -12.66
C SER A 793 -29.18 3.58 -13.10
N ILE A 794 -30.26 3.48 -12.31
CA ILE A 794 -31.42 2.65 -12.67
C ILE A 794 -32.20 3.16 -13.89
N MET A 795 -32.05 4.46 -14.21
CA MET A 795 -32.66 5.13 -15.37
C MET A 795 -31.73 5.24 -16.60
N SER A 796 -30.47 4.80 -16.49
CA SER A 796 -29.42 4.95 -17.53
C SER A 796 -29.06 3.66 -18.27
N MET A 797 -29.91 2.62 -18.19
CA MET A 797 -29.64 1.25 -18.69
C MET A 797 -28.41 0.55 -18.07
N SER A 798 -27.91 1.02 -16.92
CA SER A 798 -26.86 0.33 -16.15
C SER A 798 -27.34 -1.06 -15.69
N ALA A 799 -26.43 -2.03 -15.60
CA ALA A 799 -26.70 -3.40 -15.17
C ALA A 799 -26.97 -3.56 -13.66
N GLY A 800 -26.88 -2.45 -12.92
CA GLY A 800 -27.08 -2.36 -11.48
C GLY A 800 -27.11 -0.90 -11.03
N THR A 801 -27.32 -0.68 -9.73
CA THR A 801 -27.06 0.61 -9.08
C THR A 801 -25.58 0.99 -9.20
N ALA A 802 -25.27 2.29 -9.16
CA ALA A 802 -23.89 2.75 -9.02
C ALA A 802 -23.38 2.48 -7.59
N MET A 803 -22.24 1.78 -7.47
CA MET A 803 -21.76 1.24 -6.19
C MET A 803 -20.95 2.29 -5.43
N TYR A 804 -21.62 3.01 -4.53
CA TYR A 804 -21.01 4.13 -3.79
C TYR A 804 -19.80 3.67 -2.95
N TRP A 805 -18.75 4.50 -2.93
CA TRP A 805 -17.46 4.14 -2.33
C TRP A 805 -17.42 4.25 -0.80
N TRP A 806 -17.94 5.33 -0.21
CA TRP A 806 -17.76 5.63 1.23
C TRP A 806 -18.74 4.89 2.16
N TRP A 807 -18.66 3.56 2.23
CA TRP A 807 -19.61 2.73 2.99
C TRP A 807 -19.57 2.95 4.51
N ASP A 808 -18.39 3.23 5.06
CA ASP A 808 -18.15 3.40 6.50
C ASP A 808 -18.27 4.87 6.93
N GLY A 809 -17.45 5.75 6.34
CA GLY A 809 -17.33 7.17 6.68
C GLY A 809 -18.51 8.04 6.26
N HIS A 810 -19.37 7.54 5.35
CA HIS A 810 -20.55 8.27 4.87
C HIS A 810 -21.85 7.49 5.07
N ILE A 811 -21.98 6.28 4.51
CA ILE A 811 -23.27 5.56 4.53
C ILE A 811 -23.62 5.05 5.93
N LYS A 812 -22.71 4.30 6.57
CA LYS A 812 -22.84 3.89 7.98
C LYS A 812 -22.88 5.10 8.90
N ALA A 813 -21.93 6.03 8.77
CA ALA A 813 -21.80 7.19 9.66
C ALA A 813 -23.06 8.08 9.73
N ASN A 814 -23.78 8.25 8.61
CA ASN A 814 -25.00 9.07 8.56
C ASN A 814 -26.29 8.23 8.41
N ASN A 815 -26.22 6.90 8.60
CA ASN A 815 -27.33 5.95 8.47
C ASN A 815 -28.14 6.07 7.16
N LEU A 816 -27.45 6.20 6.03
CA LEU A 816 -28.04 6.50 4.71
C LEU A 816 -28.70 5.31 4.01
N TYR A 817 -28.81 4.16 4.69
CA TYR A 817 -29.33 2.91 4.12
C TYR A 817 -30.79 2.98 3.63
N TYR A 818 -31.56 4.00 4.04
CA TYR A 818 -32.94 4.19 3.58
C TYR A 818 -33.03 4.46 2.07
N HIS A 819 -32.01 5.08 1.46
CA HIS A 819 -31.93 5.28 0.01
C HIS A 819 -31.96 3.95 -0.76
N TYR A 820 -31.19 2.95 -0.31
CA TYR A 820 -31.22 1.61 -0.89
C TYR A 820 -32.56 0.91 -0.67
N ALA A 821 -33.16 1.06 0.51
CA ALA A 821 -34.48 0.52 0.79
C ALA A 821 -35.57 1.13 -0.11
N ALA A 822 -35.45 2.41 -0.46
CA ALA A 822 -36.36 3.07 -1.39
C ALA A 822 -36.22 2.52 -2.83
N ILE A 823 -34.99 2.42 -3.34
CA ILE A 823 -34.67 1.82 -4.65
C ILE A 823 -35.14 0.37 -4.72
N SER A 824 -34.87 -0.44 -3.69
CA SER A 824 -35.23 -1.87 -3.67
C SER A 824 -36.76 -2.07 -3.74
N LYS A 825 -37.55 -1.25 -3.03
CA LYS A 825 -39.02 -1.23 -3.16
C LYS A 825 -39.46 -0.79 -4.55
N PHE A 826 -38.83 0.23 -5.13
CA PHE A 826 -39.14 0.70 -6.48
C PHE A 826 -38.84 -0.37 -7.55
N LEU A 827 -37.75 -1.13 -7.43
CA LEU A 827 -37.34 -2.12 -8.43
C LEU A 827 -37.99 -3.51 -8.29
N LYS A 828 -38.62 -3.81 -7.14
CA LYS A 828 -39.10 -5.15 -6.76
C LYS A 828 -39.81 -5.97 -7.85
N ASP A 829 -40.62 -5.33 -8.67
CA ASP A 829 -41.49 -5.97 -9.67
C ASP A 829 -40.96 -5.84 -11.12
N ILE A 830 -39.71 -5.41 -11.32
CA ILE A 830 -39.12 -5.13 -12.63
C ILE A 830 -38.17 -6.26 -13.07
N ASP A 831 -38.59 -7.02 -14.09
CA ASP A 831 -37.77 -8.07 -14.72
C ASP A 831 -36.88 -7.48 -15.83
N TYR A 832 -35.78 -6.82 -15.45
CA TYR A 832 -34.88 -6.09 -16.36
C TYR A 832 -34.46 -6.88 -17.62
N VAL A 833 -34.11 -8.16 -17.47
CA VAL A 833 -33.72 -9.02 -18.60
C VAL A 833 -34.87 -9.18 -19.61
N LYS A 834 -36.11 -9.31 -19.13
CA LYS A 834 -37.29 -9.38 -20.02
C LYS A 834 -37.78 -8.01 -20.48
N MET A 835 -37.52 -6.94 -19.74
CA MET A 835 -38.01 -5.59 -20.05
C MET A 835 -37.39 -5.00 -21.33
N ASN A 836 -36.24 -5.47 -21.80
CA ASN A 836 -35.61 -5.02 -23.05
C ASN A 836 -35.63 -3.49 -23.21
N PHE A 837 -35.20 -2.76 -22.17
CA PHE A 837 -35.38 -1.32 -22.08
C PHE A 837 -34.68 -0.52 -23.19
N THR A 838 -35.30 0.59 -23.59
CA THR A 838 -34.67 1.71 -24.30
C THR A 838 -34.91 3.01 -23.54
N HIS A 839 -34.10 4.05 -23.80
CA HIS A 839 -34.32 5.37 -23.21
C HIS A 839 -35.60 6.03 -23.73
N VAL A 840 -36.21 6.83 -22.86
CA VAL A 840 -37.42 7.59 -23.15
C VAL A 840 -37.08 8.92 -23.81
N ASP A 841 -37.86 9.33 -24.82
CA ASP A 841 -37.97 10.73 -25.23
C ASP A 841 -39.07 11.39 -24.38
N ALA A 842 -38.65 12.08 -23.31
CA ALA A 842 -39.52 12.78 -22.38
C ALA A 842 -39.01 14.18 -22.08
N GLN A 843 -39.95 15.10 -21.85
CA GLN A 843 -39.68 16.48 -21.45
C GLN A 843 -40.64 16.89 -20.33
N CYS A 844 -40.15 17.69 -19.37
CA CYS A 844 -41.04 18.50 -18.55
C CYS A 844 -41.27 19.84 -19.24
N VAL A 845 -42.52 20.24 -19.43
CA VAL A 845 -42.93 21.55 -19.92
C VAL A 845 -43.53 22.32 -18.73
N SER A 846 -43.06 23.53 -18.49
CA SER A 846 -43.64 24.47 -17.52
C SER A 846 -43.68 25.87 -18.13
N GLU A 847 -44.65 26.70 -17.73
CA GLU A 847 -44.92 27.93 -18.46
C GLU A 847 -43.91 29.06 -18.21
N ASN A 848 -43.27 29.10 -17.02
CA ASN A 848 -42.52 30.29 -16.57
C ASN A 848 -41.32 30.03 -15.64
N MET A 849 -40.80 28.80 -15.54
CA MET A 849 -39.62 28.52 -14.70
C MET A 849 -38.55 27.74 -15.48
N TYR A 850 -37.45 28.43 -15.75
CA TYR A 850 -36.21 27.82 -16.24
C TYR A 850 -35.25 27.56 -15.08
N ASN A 851 -34.20 26.78 -15.35
CA ASN A 851 -33.21 26.38 -14.37
C ASN A 851 -31.81 26.35 -14.97
N ASP A 852 -30.83 26.34 -14.07
CA ASP A 852 -29.43 26.22 -14.44
C ASP A 852 -29.08 24.76 -14.67
N LEU A 853 -28.42 24.46 -15.79
CA LEU A 853 -27.74 23.19 -15.95
C LEU A 853 -26.29 23.34 -15.50
N ILE A 854 -25.86 22.50 -14.57
CA ILE A 854 -24.46 22.31 -14.22
C ILE A 854 -23.99 21.02 -14.89
N TYR A 855 -22.92 21.10 -15.67
CA TYR A 855 -22.25 19.97 -16.31
C TYR A 855 -20.80 19.91 -15.82
N ALA A 856 -20.39 18.78 -15.23
CA ALA A 856 -19.00 18.51 -14.91
C ALA A 856 -18.42 17.55 -15.98
N PRO A 857 -17.30 17.88 -16.65
CA PRO A 857 -16.62 16.94 -17.54
C PRO A 857 -16.24 15.65 -16.77
N PRO A 858 -16.80 14.48 -17.14
CA PRO A 858 -16.69 13.27 -16.32
C PRO A 858 -15.38 12.51 -16.51
N LEU A 859 -14.60 12.83 -17.55
CA LEU A 859 -13.30 12.22 -17.79
C LEU A 859 -12.18 13.07 -17.14
N ASP A 860 -11.20 12.42 -16.54
CA ASP A 860 -10.05 13.07 -15.91
C ASP A 860 -8.89 13.26 -16.91
N TRP A 861 -7.67 12.84 -16.60
CA TRP A 861 -6.53 12.82 -17.53
C TRP A 861 -6.67 11.71 -18.60
N GLU A 862 -7.67 11.88 -19.46
CA GLU A 862 -8.03 11.00 -20.57
C GLU A 862 -8.43 11.84 -21.81
N LYS A 863 -8.46 11.21 -22.99
CA LYS A 863 -8.93 11.88 -24.21
C LYS A 863 -10.46 11.96 -24.23
N SER A 864 -11.00 13.14 -24.54
CA SER A 864 -12.44 13.35 -24.75
C SER A 864 -13.01 12.43 -25.84
N LEU A 865 -14.15 11.80 -25.57
CA LEU A 865 -14.89 10.98 -26.54
C LEU A 865 -15.94 11.84 -27.23
N GLY A 866 -15.55 12.45 -28.35
CA GLY A 866 -16.33 13.49 -29.02
C GLY A 866 -16.10 14.87 -28.40
N SER A 867 -16.52 15.92 -29.11
CA SER A 867 -16.34 17.33 -28.68
C SER A 867 -17.54 18.22 -28.96
N GLU A 868 -18.59 17.69 -29.58
CA GLU A 868 -19.85 18.38 -29.84
C GLU A 868 -20.90 17.87 -28.86
N LEU A 869 -21.46 18.76 -28.06
CA LEU A 869 -22.42 18.44 -27.01
C LEU A 869 -23.70 19.26 -27.22
N THR A 870 -24.84 18.59 -27.21
CA THR A 870 -26.16 19.22 -27.25
C THR A 870 -26.75 19.25 -25.85
N ILE A 871 -27.17 20.44 -25.42
CA ILE A 871 -27.89 20.67 -24.18
C ILE A 871 -29.39 20.56 -24.48
N ASP A 872 -30.01 19.49 -23.97
CA ASP A 872 -31.45 19.25 -24.07
C ASP A 872 -32.21 20.01 -22.98
N LYS A 873 -33.43 20.47 -23.28
CA LYS A 873 -34.32 21.14 -22.31
C LYS A 873 -34.76 20.22 -21.18
N SER A 874 -34.68 18.89 -21.38
CA SER A 874 -34.81 17.86 -20.34
C SER A 874 -33.68 17.86 -19.29
N GLY A 875 -32.60 18.62 -19.52
CA GLY A 875 -31.40 18.66 -18.68
C GLY A 875 -30.41 17.52 -18.91
N LEU A 876 -30.55 16.82 -20.05
CA LEU A 876 -29.56 15.85 -20.56
C LEU A 876 -28.54 16.52 -21.49
N VAL A 877 -27.27 16.20 -21.30
CA VAL A 877 -26.15 16.55 -22.18
C VAL A 877 -25.86 15.35 -23.06
N LYS A 878 -25.92 15.51 -24.38
CA LYS A 878 -25.79 14.43 -25.38
C LYS A 878 -24.67 14.72 -26.38
N GLY A 879 -24.03 13.69 -26.92
CA GLY A 879 -23.12 13.80 -28.08
C GLY A 879 -21.65 13.49 -27.80
N GLY A 880 -21.15 13.74 -26.59
CA GLY A 880 -19.78 13.41 -26.20
C GLY A 880 -19.50 13.47 -24.70
N LEU A 881 -18.34 12.93 -24.32
CA LEU A 881 -17.80 12.93 -22.96
C LEU A 881 -16.49 13.72 -22.97
N LEU A 882 -16.46 14.88 -22.30
CA LEU A 882 -15.26 15.72 -22.23
C LEU A 882 -14.32 15.29 -21.10
N SER A 883 -13.03 15.41 -21.37
CA SER A 883 -12.02 15.60 -20.32
C SER A 883 -12.20 16.94 -19.64
N ARG A 884 -11.96 16.99 -18.33
CA ARG A 884 -11.79 18.25 -17.59
C ARG A 884 -10.53 19.01 -17.98
N TYR A 885 -9.52 18.36 -18.55
CA TYR A 885 -8.31 19.01 -19.04
C TYR A 885 -8.53 19.50 -20.47
N PHE A 886 -8.81 20.80 -20.62
CA PHE A 886 -8.98 21.44 -21.92
C PHE A 886 -7.57 21.75 -22.47
N GLN A 887 -7.03 20.78 -23.19
CA GLN A 887 -5.68 20.77 -23.75
C GLN A 887 -5.48 21.85 -24.83
N SER A 888 -4.23 22.14 -25.16
CA SER A 888 -3.82 23.02 -26.26
C SER A 888 -3.53 22.22 -27.55
N PRO A 889 -3.55 22.82 -28.75
CA PRO A 889 -2.99 22.22 -29.95
C PRO A 889 -1.44 22.23 -30.00
N MET A 890 -0.76 22.76 -28.96
CA MET A 890 0.71 22.81 -28.85
C MET A 890 1.29 21.64 -28.03
N TRP A 891 0.87 21.47 -26.78
CA TRP A 891 1.22 20.32 -25.92
C TRP A 891 0.02 19.36 -25.79
N HIS A 892 0.27 18.05 -25.60
CA HIS A 892 -0.77 17.00 -25.55
C HIS A 892 -1.76 17.01 -26.74
N LYS A 893 -1.24 17.25 -27.95
CA LYS A 893 -2.01 17.41 -29.20
C LYS A 893 -2.93 16.23 -29.53
N ASP A 894 -2.58 15.03 -29.08
CA ASP A 894 -3.35 13.81 -29.23
C ASP A 894 -4.64 13.81 -28.38
N MET A 895 -4.66 14.56 -27.27
CA MET A 895 -5.82 14.77 -26.41
C MET A 895 -6.60 16.05 -26.75
N TYR A 896 -6.06 16.94 -27.60
CA TYR A 896 -6.75 18.17 -28.03
C TYR A 896 -8.09 17.87 -28.73
N VAL A 897 -9.11 18.61 -28.30
CA VAL A 897 -10.44 18.67 -28.93
C VAL A 897 -10.97 20.11 -28.87
N LEU A 898 -12.04 20.40 -29.60
CA LEU A 898 -12.72 21.70 -29.56
C LEU A 898 -14.13 21.55 -28.92
N PRO A 899 -14.25 21.72 -27.59
CA PRO A 899 -15.55 21.72 -26.89
C PRO A 899 -16.52 22.73 -27.50
N THR A 900 -17.59 22.20 -28.09
CA THR A 900 -18.62 22.94 -28.82
C THR A 900 -19.98 22.56 -28.25
N PHE A 901 -20.71 23.53 -27.71
CA PHE A 901 -22.00 23.33 -27.06
C PHE A 901 -23.12 23.94 -27.91
N TYR A 902 -24.09 23.11 -28.27
CA TYR A 902 -25.34 23.49 -28.92
C TYR A 902 -26.44 23.62 -27.87
N VAL A 903 -26.99 24.82 -27.69
CA VAL A 903 -27.92 25.12 -26.59
C VAL A 903 -28.97 26.13 -27.03
N GLU A 904 -30.20 25.96 -26.55
CA GLU A 904 -31.30 26.92 -26.76
C GLU A 904 -31.66 27.59 -25.43
N TYR A 905 -31.33 28.88 -25.31
CA TYR A 905 -31.68 29.72 -24.16
C TYR A 905 -33.12 30.24 -24.33
N PRO A 906 -34.08 29.84 -23.48
CA PRO A 906 -35.49 30.28 -23.59
C PRO A 906 -35.71 31.75 -23.15
N THR A 907 -34.78 32.26 -22.36
CA THR A 907 -34.64 33.63 -21.87
C THR A 907 -33.14 33.98 -21.86
N ASP A 908 -32.81 35.27 -21.75
CA ASP A 908 -31.41 35.69 -21.56
C ASP A 908 -30.80 35.00 -20.32
N GLY A 909 -29.54 34.57 -20.44
CA GLY A 909 -28.82 33.81 -19.43
C GLY A 909 -27.31 33.96 -19.57
N LYS A 910 -26.56 33.03 -18.98
CA LYS A 910 -25.09 33.04 -18.96
C LYS A 910 -24.51 31.67 -19.21
N PHE A 911 -23.39 31.66 -19.92
CA PHE A 911 -22.46 30.54 -19.93
C PHE A 911 -21.30 30.86 -18.99
N SER A 912 -21.12 30.03 -17.97
CA SER A 912 -20.08 30.17 -16.95
C SER A 912 -19.19 28.94 -16.93
N ILE A 913 -17.87 29.10 -17.00
CA ILE A 913 -16.89 28.01 -16.88
C ILE A 913 -16.04 28.19 -15.63
N TYR A 914 -16.10 27.22 -14.71
CA TYR A 914 -15.33 27.21 -13.47
C TYR A 914 -14.02 26.45 -13.67
N VAL A 915 -12.91 27.19 -13.63
CA VAL A 915 -11.56 26.67 -13.82
C VAL A 915 -10.91 26.41 -12.46
N ILE A 916 -10.42 25.19 -12.23
CA ILE A 916 -9.79 24.79 -10.97
C ILE A 916 -8.32 25.22 -10.96
N ASN A 917 -7.55 24.82 -11.98
CA ASN A 917 -6.14 25.13 -12.12
C ASN A 917 -5.71 25.20 -13.61
N SER A 918 -4.49 25.65 -13.86
CA SER A 918 -3.89 25.71 -15.21
C SER A 918 -2.41 25.34 -15.19
N ALA A 919 -1.92 24.79 -16.31
CA ALA A 919 -0.55 24.32 -16.46
C ALA A 919 0.51 25.41 -16.18
N LYS A 920 1.64 25.01 -15.60
CA LYS A 920 2.78 25.89 -15.29
C LYS A 920 3.37 26.63 -16.50
N ILE A 921 3.25 26.05 -17.70
CA ILE A 921 3.77 26.67 -18.94
C ILE A 921 2.75 27.60 -19.62
N GLY A 922 1.59 27.81 -18.99
CA GLY A 922 0.55 28.75 -19.42
C GLY A 922 -0.52 28.13 -20.33
N ALA A 923 -1.69 28.75 -20.34
CA ALA A 923 -2.84 28.36 -21.17
C ALA A 923 -3.62 29.64 -21.55
N ASN A 924 -4.49 29.60 -22.56
CA ASN A 924 -5.27 30.78 -22.94
C ASN A 924 -6.68 30.38 -23.33
N MET A 925 -7.64 30.66 -22.46
CA MET A 925 -9.04 30.31 -22.68
C MET A 925 -9.74 31.38 -23.50
N LYS A 926 -10.36 30.99 -24.61
CA LYS A 926 -11.25 31.82 -25.41
C LYS A 926 -12.64 31.21 -25.48
N ILE A 927 -13.66 32.03 -25.24
CA ILE A 927 -15.07 31.63 -25.36
C ILE A 927 -15.69 32.40 -26.53
N TYR A 928 -16.19 31.67 -27.51
CA TYR A 928 -16.90 32.20 -28.67
C TYR A 928 -18.39 31.90 -28.53
N LEU A 929 -19.24 32.88 -28.87
CA LEU A 929 -20.68 32.74 -29.02
C LEU A 929 -21.04 33.06 -30.46
N ASP A 930 -21.59 32.09 -31.19
CA ASP A 930 -21.94 32.20 -32.62
C ASP A 930 -20.77 32.76 -33.45
N ASP A 931 -19.61 32.12 -33.28
CA ASP A 931 -18.31 32.46 -33.88
C ASP A 931 -17.76 33.86 -33.55
N LYS A 932 -18.40 34.62 -32.65
CA LYS A 932 -17.88 35.89 -32.13
C LYS A 932 -17.17 35.67 -30.80
N LEU A 933 -15.91 36.09 -30.71
CA LEU A 933 -15.16 36.07 -29.45
C LEU A 933 -15.86 36.95 -28.40
N LYS A 934 -16.16 36.37 -27.23
CA LYS A 934 -16.82 37.07 -26.10
C LYS A 934 -15.90 37.24 -24.90
N LEU A 935 -15.02 36.28 -24.65
CA LEU A 935 -14.05 36.30 -23.56
C LEU A 935 -12.73 35.71 -24.04
N SER A 936 -11.62 36.34 -23.67
CA SER A 936 -10.26 35.80 -23.77
C SER A 936 -9.59 35.99 -22.42
N HIS A 937 -8.96 34.94 -21.88
CA HIS A 937 -8.26 35.00 -20.60
C HIS A 937 -6.98 34.15 -20.64
N GLU A 938 -5.85 34.84 -20.54
CA GLU A 938 -4.53 34.22 -20.48
C GLU A 938 -4.22 33.79 -19.04
N PHE A 939 -3.86 32.52 -18.88
CA PHE A 939 -3.31 31.97 -17.65
C PHE A 939 -1.77 32.03 -17.75
N PRO A 940 -1.08 32.78 -16.86
CA PRO A 940 0.32 33.11 -17.03
C PRO A 940 1.26 31.91 -16.82
N LYS A 941 2.51 32.02 -17.30
CA LYS A 941 3.55 31.03 -17.02
C LYS A 941 4.08 31.16 -15.58
N GLY A 942 4.50 30.06 -14.98
CA GLY A 942 4.94 29.97 -13.58
C GLY A 942 5.94 28.84 -13.30
N ARG A 943 6.35 28.70 -12.05
CA ARG A 943 7.27 27.62 -11.60
C ARG A 943 6.55 26.29 -11.32
N SER A 944 5.24 26.35 -11.09
CA SER A 944 4.32 25.24 -10.81
C SER A 944 2.99 25.53 -11.48
N ASP A 945 2.09 24.55 -11.49
CA ASP A 945 0.71 24.76 -11.95
C ASP A 945 0.01 25.77 -11.03
N HIS A 946 -0.93 26.54 -11.59
CA HIS A 946 -1.57 27.66 -10.90
C HIS A 946 -2.96 27.27 -10.40
N LYS A 947 -3.26 27.52 -9.12
CA LYS A 947 -4.60 27.36 -8.56
C LYS A 947 -5.44 28.59 -8.94
N ILE A 948 -6.52 28.37 -9.71
CA ILE A 948 -7.37 29.42 -10.28
C ILE A 948 -8.68 29.56 -9.49
N GLN A 949 -9.40 28.45 -9.29
CA GLN A 949 -10.65 28.34 -8.54
C GLN A 949 -11.66 29.47 -8.82
N LYS A 950 -11.91 29.77 -10.09
CA LYS A 950 -12.72 30.94 -10.51
C LYS A 950 -13.63 30.62 -11.69
N SER A 951 -14.83 31.21 -11.67
CA SER A 951 -15.75 31.24 -12.81
C SER A 951 -15.44 32.36 -13.79
N PHE A 952 -15.59 32.06 -15.08
CA PHE A 952 -15.51 33.01 -16.19
C PHE A 952 -16.82 32.97 -16.96
N ASP A 953 -17.47 34.12 -17.06
CA ASP A 953 -18.85 34.25 -17.54
C ASP A 953 -18.91 35.00 -18.88
N ILE A 954 -19.84 34.59 -19.74
CA ILE A 954 -20.34 35.42 -20.85
C ILE A 954 -21.87 35.47 -20.82
N ASP A 955 -22.44 36.62 -21.17
CA ASP A 955 -23.88 36.76 -21.37
C ASP A 955 -24.30 36.10 -22.69
N VAL A 956 -25.39 35.34 -22.64
CA VAL A 956 -25.99 34.63 -23.78
C VAL A 956 -27.44 35.09 -23.91
N PRO A 957 -27.85 35.71 -25.04
CA PRO A 957 -29.21 36.16 -25.21
C PRO A 957 -30.17 34.97 -25.41
N LYS A 958 -31.48 35.24 -25.35
CA LYS A 958 -32.51 34.30 -25.77
C LYS A 958 -32.32 33.88 -27.23
N GLY A 959 -32.24 32.58 -27.48
CA GLY A 959 -32.09 32.02 -28.82
C GLY A 959 -31.40 30.66 -28.86
N LYS A 960 -31.18 30.15 -30.08
CA LYS A 960 -30.32 29.00 -30.34
C LYS A 960 -28.90 29.49 -30.57
N HIS A 961 -27.95 28.92 -29.84
CA HIS A 961 -26.58 29.37 -29.81
C HIS A 961 -25.57 28.22 -29.93
N VAL A 962 -24.42 28.54 -30.52
CA VAL A 962 -23.24 27.67 -30.54
C VAL A 962 -22.15 28.32 -29.71
N ILE A 963 -21.74 27.65 -28.63
CA ILE A 963 -20.69 28.13 -27.73
C ILE A 963 -19.46 27.25 -27.91
N LYS A 964 -18.32 27.86 -28.28
CA LYS A 964 -17.04 27.15 -28.44
C LYS A 964 -16.06 27.61 -27.38
N VAL A 965 -15.43 26.66 -26.69
CA VAL A 965 -14.33 26.94 -25.76
C VAL A 965 -13.03 26.47 -26.40
N VAL A 966 -12.15 27.42 -26.71
CA VAL A 966 -10.84 27.18 -27.32
C VAL A 966 -9.77 27.37 -26.25
N ASN A 967 -8.76 26.50 -26.26
CA ASN A 967 -7.49 26.78 -25.63
C ASN A 967 -6.43 26.96 -26.73
N ASP A 968 -5.93 28.19 -26.91
CA ASP A 968 -4.86 28.50 -27.86
C ASP A 968 -3.58 29.01 -27.18
N GLY A 969 -3.44 28.71 -25.88
CA GLY A 969 -2.18 28.85 -25.15
C GLY A 969 -1.25 27.66 -25.36
N GLU A 970 -0.28 27.50 -24.48
CA GLU A 970 0.75 26.46 -24.60
C GLU A 970 0.22 25.07 -24.20
N ASP A 971 -0.44 24.98 -23.06
CA ASP A 971 -0.80 23.71 -22.42
C ASP A 971 -2.22 23.81 -21.81
N TRP A 972 -2.64 22.86 -20.96
CA TRP A 972 -4.03 22.76 -20.48
C TRP A 972 -4.48 23.81 -19.44
N PHE A 973 -5.80 24.01 -19.38
CA PHE A 973 -6.50 24.43 -18.16
C PHE A 973 -7.55 23.39 -17.74
N ASN A 974 -7.85 23.31 -16.45
CA ASN A 974 -8.70 22.28 -15.86
C ASN A 974 -10.08 22.83 -15.46
N VAL A 975 -11.14 22.20 -15.96
CA VAL A 975 -12.54 22.64 -15.83
C VAL A 975 -13.26 21.79 -14.80
N GLY A 976 -13.63 22.39 -13.66
CA GLY A 976 -14.40 21.71 -12.62
C GLY A 976 -15.89 21.61 -12.95
N SER A 977 -16.47 22.66 -13.52
CA SER A 977 -17.86 22.63 -14.01
C SER A 977 -18.13 23.73 -15.04
N ILE A 978 -19.17 23.52 -15.83
CA ILE A 978 -19.75 24.47 -16.79
C ILE A 978 -21.21 24.67 -16.38
N THR A 979 -21.66 25.92 -16.28
CA THR A 979 -23.04 26.27 -15.94
C THR A 979 -23.69 27.01 -17.11
N PHE A 980 -24.88 26.56 -17.52
CA PHE A 980 -25.74 27.21 -18.50
C PHE A 980 -26.97 27.73 -17.75
N SER A 981 -27.00 29.02 -17.42
CA SER A 981 -28.07 29.54 -16.55
C SER A 981 -29.38 29.74 -17.29
N ASN A 982 -30.50 29.39 -16.65
CA ASN A 982 -31.84 29.36 -17.26
C ASN A 982 -31.96 28.57 -18.59
N ALA A 983 -31.05 27.64 -18.88
CA ALA A 983 -30.99 26.94 -20.18
C ALA A 983 -31.89 25.69 -20.26
N ILE A 984 -32.34 25.16 -19.12
CA ILE A 984 -33.17 23.95 -19.03
C ILE A 984 -34.49 24.24 -18.33
N ASN A 985 -35.44 23.32 -18.41
CA ASN A 985 -36.71 23.47 -17.72
C ASN A 985 -36.56 23.23 -16.20
N ASP A 986 -37.52 23.67 -15.40
CA ASP A 986 -37.52 23.54 -13.93
C ASP A 986 -37.53 22.12 -13.37
N CYS A 987 -37.74 21.11 -14.22
CA CYS A 987 -37.66 19.70 -13.88
C CYS A 987 -36.83 18.93 -14.92
N GLN A 988 -35.80 18.22 -14.42
CA GLN A 988 -35.04 17.23 -15.17
C GLN A 988 -35.83 15.92 -15.26
N VAL A 989 -35.82 15.30 -16.45
CA VAL A 989 -36.57 14.07 -16.72
C VAL A 989 -35.65 13.05 -17.40
N ILE A 990 -35.52 11.87 -16.80
CA ILE A 990 -34.81 10.72 -17.35
C ILE A 990 -35.62 9.44 -17.10
N GLY A 991 -35.51 8.46 -17.98
CA GLY A 991 -36.21 7.19 -17.77
C GLY A 991 -36.07 6.18 -18.90
N LEU A 992 -36.64 5.00 -18.66
CA LEU A 992 -36.61 3.84 -19.56
C LEU A 992 -38.03 3.38 -19.94
N LYS A 993 -38.22 2.96 -21.20
CA LYS A 993 -39.48 2.39 -21.71
C LYS A 993 -39.28 1.03 -22.37
N ASN A 994 -40.38 0.29 -22.46
CA ASN A 994 -40.58 -0.77 -23.43
C ASN A 994 -41.96 -0.62 -24.07
N ASN A 995 -41.98 -0.42 -25.38
CA ASN A 995 -43.20 -0.16 -26.14
C ASN A 995 -44.08 -1.41 -26.32
N GLU A 996 -43.50 -2.62 -26.37
CA GLU A 996 -44.23 -3.88 -26.54
C GLU A 996 -44.99 -4.27 -25.25
N LYS A 997 -44.34 -4.10 -24.10
CA LYS A 997 -44.87 -4.32 -22.76
C LYS A 997 -45.69 -3.14 -22.24
N ASN A 998 -45.70 -2.02 -22.97
CA ASN A 998 -46.41 -0.81 -22.60
C ASN A 998 -46.05 -0.32 -21.17
N PHE A 999 -44.76 -0.33 -20.86
CA PHE A 999 -44.21 0.05 -19.56
C PHE A 999 -43.21 1.20 -19.71
N VAL A 1000 -43.29 2.18 -18.83
CA VAL A 1000 -42.33 3.29 -18.70
C VAL A 1000 -42.01 3.48 -17.22
N MET A 1001 -40.76 3.79 -16.91
CA MET A 1001 -40.39 4.34 -15.61
C MET A 1001 -39.58 5.62 -15.80
N LEU A 1002 -39.89 6.65 -15.00
CA LEU A 1002 -39.25 7.97 -15.05
C LEU A 1002 -38.79 8.39 -13.66
N TRP A 1003 -37.70 9.16 -13.62
CA TRP A 1003 -37.29 9.97 -12.49
C TRP A 1003 -37.43 11.44 -12.87
N LEU A 1004 -38.09 12.22 -12.01
CA LEU A 1004 -38.40 13.63 -12.16
C LEU A 1004 -37.66 14.39 -11.05
N LYS A 1005 -36.63 15.15 -11.40
CA LYS A 1005 -35.71 15.79 -10.45
C LYS A 1005 -35.85 17.30 -10.51
N ASN A 1006 -35.84 17.99 -9.38
CA ASN A 1006 -35.66 19.44 -9.32
C ASN A 1006 -34.16 19.75 -9.51
N PRO A 1007 -33.71 20.39 -10.60
CA PRO A 1007 -32.29 20.66 -10.82
C PRO A 1007 -31.66 21.55 -9.73
N ARG A 1008 -32.47 22.32 -8.98
CA ARG A 1008 -32.00 23.08 -7.81
C ARG A 1008 -31.59 22.18 -6.65
N TRP A 1009 -32.22 21.00 -6.52
CA TRP A 1009 -31.86 20.00 -5.52
C TRP A 1009 -30.64 19.20 -5.99
N ASN A 1010 -29.47 19.69 -5.62
CA ASN A 1010 -28.17 19.08 -5.85
C ASN A 1010 -27.23 19.39 -4.68
N VAL A 1011 -26.13 18.64 -4.54
CA VAL A 1011 -25.24 18.75 -3.38
C VAL A 1011 -24.61 20.15 -3.25
N LYS A 1012 -24.25 20.79 -4.36
CA LYS A 1012 -23.65 22.13 -4.38
C LYS A 1012 -24.59 23.16 -3.75
N ASN A 1013 -25.84 23.20 -4.18
CA ASN A 1013 -26.87 24.11 -3.67
C ASN A 1013 -27.25 23.82 -2.21
N TYR A 1014 -27.28 22.55 -1.81
CA TYR A 1014 -27.47 22.16 -0.42
C TYR A 1014 -26.33 22.68 0.48
N LEU A 1015 -25.08 22.51 0.04
CA LEU A 1015 -23.89 22.95 0.80
C LEU A 1015 -23.71 24.48 0.85
N THR A 1016 -24.26 25.22 -0.12
CA THR A 1016 -24.26 26.70 -0.11
C THR A 1016 -25.52 27.31 0.53
N GLY A 1017 -26.48 26.49 1.00
CA GLY A 1017 -27.69 26.97 1.67
C GLY A 1017 -28.70 27.65 0.73
N VAL A 1018 -28.69 27.32 -0.55
CA VAL A 1018 -29.65 27.87 -1.54
C VAL A 1018 -31.06 27.37 -1.23
N GLU A 1019 -32.04 28.28 -1.21
CA GLU A 1019 -33.45 27.96 -1.02
C GLU A 1019 -33.99 27.10 -2.19
N ILE A 1020 -34.55 25.94 -1.86
CA ILE A 1020 -35.06 24.98 -2.85
C ILE A 1020 -36.57 25.15 -3.00
N LYS A 1021 -36.98 25.90 -4.02
CA LYS A 1021 -38.40 26.09 -4.34
C LYS A 1021 -38.98 24.82 -4.98
N PRO A 1022 -40.17 24.34 -4.57
CA PRO A 1022 -40.82 23.20 -5.19
C PRO A 1022 -41.16 23.41 -6.66
N VAL A 1023 -41.05 22.35 -7.44
CA VAL A 1023 -41.61 22.25 -8.79
C VAL A 1023 -43.14 22.14 -8.67
N LYS A 1024 -43.87 22.96 -9.43
CA LYS A 1024 -45.33 23.05 -9.38
C LYS A 1024 -45.94 23.09 -10.76
N ASN A 1025 -47.10 22.46 -10.94
CA ASN A 1025 -47.84 22.41 -12.21
C ASN A 1025 -46.98 21.92 -13.41
N ALA A 1026 -45.95 21.10 -13.15
CA ALA A 1026 -45.14 20.50 -14.20
C ALA A 1026 -46.02 19.69 -15.16
N LYS A 1027 -45.73 19.74 -16.47
CA LYS A 1027 -46.42 18.93 -17.48
C LYS A 1027 -45.40 18.01 -18.14
N ILE A 1028 -45.44 16.73 -17.80
CA ILE A 1028 -44.57 15.73 -18.41
C ILE A 1028 -45.21 15.27 -19.72
N GLU A 1029 -44.43 15.32 -20.80
CA GLU A 1029 -44.79 14.78 -22.11
C GLU A 1029 -43.80 13.67 -22.48
N VAL A 1030 -44.32 12.50 -22.89
CA VAL A 1030 -43.53 11.32 -23.25
C VAL A 1030 -43.96 10.82 -24.63
N LYS A 1031 -43.00 10.73 -25.57
CA LYS A 1031 -43.27 10.35 -26.97
C LYS A 1031 -43.22 8.84 -27.22
N ASP A 1032 -43.84 8.43 -28.32
CA ASP A 1032 -43.99 7.06 -28.81
C ASP A 1032 -44.40 6.07 -27.71
N ILE A 1033 -45.53 6.37 -27.08
CA ILE A 1033 -46.27 5.46 -26.20
C ILE A 1033 -47.53 5.01 -26.97
N GLN A 1034 -47.91 3.73 -26.88
CA GLN A 1034 -49.11 3.28 -27.61
C GLN A 1034 -50.39 3.92 -27.05
N ASN A 1035 -51.38 4.11 -27.91
CA ASN A 1035 -52.71 4.53 -27.47
C ASN A 1035 -53.38 3.51 -26.52
N GLY A 1036 -54.22 4.00 -25.61
CA GLY A 1036 -54.98 3.19 -24.64
C GLY A 1036 -55.04 3.81 -23.23
N GLN A 1037 -55.58 3.06 -22.27
CA GLN A 1037 -55.64 3.44 -20.86
C GLN A 1037 -54.40 2.97 -20.09
N TYR A 1038 -53.84 3.84 -19.27
CA TYR A 1038 -52.66 3.58 -18.46
C TYR A 1038 -52.89 4.01 -17.01
N MET A 1039 -52.21 3.33 -16.09
CA MET A 1039 -52.05 3.74 -14.70
C MET A 1039 -50.66 4.34 -14.50
N ILE A 1040 -50.58 5.45 -13.78
CA ILE A 1040 -49.35 6.05 -13.29
C ILE A 1040 -49.30 5.88 -11.77
N ASP A 1041 -48.31 5.15 -11.27
CA ASP A 1041 -47.96 5.10 -9.86
C ASP A 1041 -46.84 6.12 -9.60
N PHE A 1042 -47.11 7.18 -8.83
CA PHE A 1042 -46.11 8.15 -8.38
C PHE A 1042 -45.46 7.69 -7.08
N TRP A 1043 -44.15 7.81 -6.98
CA TRP A 1043 -43.33 7.32 -5.87
C TRP A 1043 -42.54 8.45 -5.20
N ASP A 1044 -42.58 8.46 -3.88
CA ASP A 1044 -41.57 9.12 -3.04
C ASP A 1044 -40.26 8.31 -3.16
N THR A 1045 -39.22 8.97 -3.68
CA THR A 1045 -37.90 8.39 -3.97
C THR A 1045 -37.01 8.24 -2.73
N TRP A 1046 -37.34 8.92 -1.63
CA TRP A 1046 -36.60 8.89 -0.37
C TRP A 1046 -37.15 7.80 0.57
N ASN A 1047 -38.46 7.56 0.55
CA ASN A 1047 -39.13 6.56 1.38
C ASN A 1047 -39.47 5.25 0.63
N GLY A 1048 -39.54 5.29 -0.71
CA GLY A 1048 -39.91 4.16 -1.56
C GLY A 1048 -41.36 3.73 -1.38
N VAL A 1049 -42.28 4.69 -1.38
CA VAL A 1049 -43.72 4.46 -1.23
C VAL A 1049 -44.49 5.14 -2.35
N VAL A 1050 -45.60 4.54 -2.77
CA VAL A 1050 -46.52 5.16 -3.73
C VAL A 1050 -47.30 6.29 -3.02
N ILE A 1051 -47.25 7.49 -3.56
CA ILE A 1051 -47.89 8.70 -3.01
C ILE A 1051 -49.19 9.08 -3.74
N GLU A 1052 -49.30 8.79 -5.04
CA GLU A 1052 -50.51 9.00 -5.84
C GLU A 1052 -50.61 7.89 -6.91
N LYS A 1053 -51.84 7.50 -7.27
CA LYS A 1053 -52.15 6.68 -8.44
C LYS A 1053 -53.10 7.44 -9.35
N LYS A 1054 -52.82 7.46 -10.66
CA LYS A 1054 -53.55 8.28 -11.63
C LYS A 1054 -53.82 7.53 -12.93
N GLU A 1055 -55.08 7.47 -13.35
CA GLU A 1055 -55.46 6.94 -14.66
C GLU A 1055 -55.33 8.02 -15.74
N VAL A 1056 -54.81 7.64 -16.90
CA VAL A 1056 -54.63 8.51 -18.07
C VAL A 1056 -54.99 7.76 -19.36
N GLU A 1057 -55.52 8.48 -20.35
CA GLU A 1057 -55.80 7.95 -21.68
C GLU A 1057 -54.87 8.59 -22.71
N ILE A 1058 -54.35 7.76 -23.62
CA ILE A 1058 -53.44 8.18 -24.70
C ILE A 1058 -54.14 7.96 -26.04
N THR A 1059 -54.25 9.01 -26.84
CA THR A 1059 -54.99 9.01 -28.12
C THR A 1059 -54.16 9.45 -29.34
N ASN A 1060 -53.01 10.07 -29.12
CA ASN A 1060 -52.13 10.66 -30.15
C ASN A 1060 -50.69 10.11 -30.11
N ASN A 1061 -50.47 8.95 -29.47
CA ASN A 1061 -49.18 8.34 -29.15
C ASN A 1061 -48.22 9.18 -28.27
N VAL A 1062 -48.71 10.23 -27.62
CA VAL A 1062 -47.96 11.04 -26.65
C VAL A 1062 -48.66 10.99 -25.30
N LEU A 1063 -48.00 10.41 -24.30
CA LEU A 1063 -48.48 10.47 -22.93
C LEU A 1063 -48.25 11.87 -22.38
N THR A 1064 -49.29 12.48 -21.81
CA THR A 1064 -49.21 13.77 -21.11
C THR A 1064 -49.80 13.64 -19.71
N PHE A 1065 -49.10 14.12 -18.69
CA PHE A 1065 -49.62 14.18 -17.32
C PHE A 1065 -48.99 15.30 -16.49
N THR A 1066 -49.71 15.72 -15.46
CA THR A 1066 -49.19 16.56 -14.36
C THR A 1066 -48.92 15.66 -13.15
N PRO A 1067 -47.68 15.63 -12.61
CA PRO A 1067 -47.37 14.94 -11.37
C PRO A 1067 -47.78 15.77 -10.14
N PRO A 1068 -47.74 15.19 -8.91
CA PRO A 1068 -47.82 15.97 -7.68
C PRO A 1068 -46.72 17.04 -7.59
N ASP A 1069 -46.98 18.14 -6.87
CA ASP A 1069 -45.94 19.12 -6.49
C ASP A 1069 -44.81 18.42 -5.70
N PHE A 1070 -43.54 18.72 -6.03
CA PHE A 1070 -42.39 18.09 -5.34
C PHE A 1070 -41.22 19.07 -5.11
N THR A 1071 -40.56 18.94 -3.95
CA THR A 1071 -39.44 19.82 -3.57
C THR A 1071 -38.11 19.33 -4.10
N TYR A 1072 -37.86 18.03 -4.01
CA TYR A 1072 -36.57 17.40 -4.34
C TYR A 1072 -36.67 16.66 -5.65
N ASP A 1073 -37.39 15.54 -5.65
CA ASP A 1073 -37.55 14.65 -6.79
C ASP A 1073 -38.67 13.64 -6.47
N ILE A 1074 -39.19 13.00 -7.52
CA ILE A 1074 -40.15 11.89 -7.46
C ILE A 1074 -39.86 10.92 -8.60
N ALA A 1075 -40.35 9.69 -8.51
CA ALA A 1075 -40.32 8.74 -9.61
C ALA A 1075 -41.74 8.31 -10.00
N CYS A 1076 -41.90 7.72 -11.18
CA CYS A 1076 -43.15 7.05 -11.52
C CYS A 1076 -42.94 5.76 -12.31
N LYS A 1077 -43.89 4.83 -12.14
CA LYS A 1077 -44.09 3.68 -13.03
C LYS A 1077 -45.39 3.89 -13.79
N ILE A 1078 -45.35 3.71 -15.10
CA ILE A 1078 -46.49 3.86 -15.99
C ILE A 1078 -46.70 2.54 -16.70
N TYR A 1079 -47.91 1.99 -16.64
CA TYR A 1079 -48.24 0.69 -17.24
C TYR A 1079 -49.66 0.68 -17.80
N LYS A 1080 -49.87 -0.06 -18.88
CA LYS A 1080 -51.20 -0.22 -19.49
C LYS A 1080 -52.14 -0.98 -18.56
N LYS A 1081 -53.41 -0.57 -18.56
CA LYS A 1081 -54.49 -1.17 -17.76
C LYS A 1081 -55.11 -2.38 -18.46
#